data_AF-A0A7S4VC27-F1
#
_entry.id   AF-A0A7S4VC27-F1
#
_cell.length_a   1.000
_cell.length_b   1.000
_cell.length_c   1.000
_cell.angle_alpha   90.00
_cell.angle_beta   90.00
_cell.angle_gamma   90.00
#
_symmetry.space_group_name_H-M   'P 1'
#
loop_
_entity.id
_entity.type
_entity.pdbx_description
1 polymer ?
#
loop_
_entity_poly.entity_id
_entity_poly.type
_entity_poly.pdbx_seq_one_letter_code
_entity_poly.pdbx_strand_id
1 'polypeptide(L)'
;HPQPVTLAIGDGANDVPMIQQAQVGVGISGREGRQAVNASDFAIAQFRYLQRLLLVHGRLNYRRMCKFILYSFWKNAVLTLLLFFYTFVSGYSGTSMFTSLVWTSFNVILGFPVIATGICDRDVTDREALRSPDLYETGRLGLDLNLAKMSEMLLSALVHATIIKLVMMLAFNRMHCNSIRDYYAFGTVIYTWLIIAMNYRVIFITTTMNWVFAAAVISSFAMYALFMIVYCTWQWLEPFMYLVIFQVAREPLFWVGSVAVPSLAMALDIFKAYLVLEFVPERRDLVLEQAKKVGVLQGLRRQHSVQRPSILSGGSGASGAYAGTPLSFSSFHFDHPECEPPREHFLTSARHAFAGDTSLMDRLRHTATGDGPPQAGVTSSDSETGRKGSGKQRPSASRFAQQRLPSYTFVLTWRGVLLATVSTGTLLLVLGIVVHICSTVVARLSVQYDGQPYPLPLGSMREEVHYHSCLTPAGGQTESCLVSITVLQDMEPPVYIVYEVDPFYQNYNSYLHSVVYDELIGKPMDSRLREDACPQPATRMTLAGDYIYPCGLQATTVFNDTFEILGVPIDTEEFFAPVVRDDAKLFANPPDWQSWRNMSWLWQRYPMATTPELGVRSRRFIAWLLPEFFNRVSNVYGTVKTPLRRGQQLTVRINASFPVASLGARKQ
;
A
#
# COMPACT_ATOMS: atom_id res chain seq x y z
N HIS A 1 35.70 -9.87 7.57
CA HIS A 1 34.82 -11.05 7.43
C HIS A 1 33.69 -10.93 8.45
N PRO A 2 32.43 -11.27 8.10
CA PRO A 2 31.36 -11.32 9.08
C PRO A 2 31.73 -12.32 10.19
N GLN A 3 31.34 -12.01 11.44
CA GLN A 3 31.57 -12.95 12.54
C GLN A 3 30.81 -14.26 12.24
N PRO A 4 31.46 -15.42 12.39
CA PRO A 4 30.80 -16.69 12.15
C PRO A 4 29.69 -16.93 13.18
N VAL A 5 28.56 -17.47 12.72
CA VAL A 5 27.50 -17.95 13.61
C VAL A 5 27.90 -19.34 14.10
N THR A 6 27.99 -19.53 15.41
CA THR A 6 28.36 -20.81 16.02
C THR A 6 27.12 -21.56 16.51
N LEU A 7 27.16 -22.88 16.38
CA LEU A 7 26.17 -23.80 16.91
C LEU A 7 26.90 -24.86 17.72
N ALA A 8 26.43 -25.09 18.95
CA ALA A 8 26.91 -26.16 19.80
C ALA A 8 25.82 -27.21 20.00
N ILE A 9 26.24 -28.48 20.03
CA ILE A 9 25.35 -29.62 20.22
C ILE A 9 25.92 -30.55 21.30
N GLY A 10 25.04 -31.07 22.16
CA GLY A 10 25.44 -32.00 23.22
C GLY A 10 24.28 -32.79 23.79
N ASP A 11 24.57 -33.83 24.55
CA ASP A 11 23.60 -34.75 25.16
C ASP A 11 23.71 -34.82 26.69
N GLY A 12 24.85 -34.41 27.24
CA GLY A 12 25.17 -34.50 28.66
C GLY A 12 25.35 -33.17 29.39
N ALA A 13 25.46 -33.25 30.73
CA ALA A 13 25.73 -32.09 31.60
C ALA A 13 27.03 -31.36 31.24
N ASN A 14 28.02 -32.09 30.75
CA ASN A 14 29.34 -31.58 30.40
C ASN A 14 29.30 -30.62 29.19
N ASP A 15 28.30 -30.77 28.33
CA ASP A 15 28.14 -29.94 27.14
C ASP A 15 27.37 -28.65 27.42
N VAL A 16 26.74 -28.51 28.59
CA VAL A 16 25.92 -27.34 28.95
C VAL A 16 26.70 -26.03 28.81
N PRO A 17 27.93 -25.88 29.33
CA PRO A 17 28.69 -24.64 29.15
C PRO A 17 28.97 -24.33 27.68
N MET A 18 29.23 -25.35 26.86
CA MET A 18 29.46 -25.19 25.41
C MET A 18 28.18 -24.76 24.70
N ILE A 19 27.05 -25.41 25.01
CA ILE A 19 25.71 -25.11 24.47
C ILE A 19 25.31 -23.67 24.78
N GLN A 20 25.52 -23.21 26.02
CA GLN A 20 25.17 -21.86 26.45
C GLN A 20 26.08 -20.77 25.87
N GLN A 21 27.33 -21.12 25.51
CA GLN A 21 28.28 -20.17 24.95
C GLN A 21 28.10 -19.94 23.44
N ALA A 22 27.51 -20.90 22.72
CA ALA A 22 27.22 -20.76 21.29
C ALA A 22 26.01 -19.85 21.04
N GLN A 23 25.91 -19.27 19.83
CA GLN A 23 24.73 -18.47 19.47
C GLN A 23 23.46 -19.31 19.28
N VAL A 24 23.62 -20.61 19.00
CA VAL A 24 22.51 -21.57 18.93
C VAL A 24 22.92 -22.85 19.65
N GLY A 25 22.18 -23.20 20.69
CA GLY A 25 22.37 -24.42 21.47
C GLY A 25 21.39 -25.53 21.06
N VAL A 26 21.89 -26.73 20.78
CA VAL A 26 21.07 -27.90 20.44
C VAL A 26 21.31 -29.04 21.44
N GLY A 27 20.26 -29.46 22.14
CA GLY A 27 20.31 -30.60 23.07
C GLY A 27 19.80 -31.88 22.43
N ILE A 28 20.53 -32.98 22.56
CA ILE A 28 20.06 -34.31 22.19
C ILE A 28 19.37 -34.96 23.39
N SER A 29 18.11 -35.35 23.23
CA SER A 29 17.34 -36.04 24.26
C SER A 29 17.78 -37.51 24.37
N GLY A 30 18.77 -37.76 25.21
CA GLY A 30 19.29 -39.09 25.52
C GLY A 30 18.72 -39.73 26.79
N ARG A 31 19.29 -40.88 27.17
CA ARG A 31 19.02 -41.58 28.44
C ARG A 31 19.86 -41.07 29.62
N GLU A 32 20.97 -40.39 29.35
CA GLU A 32 21.92 -39.90 30.37
C GLU A 32 21.42 -38.69 31.17
N GLY A 33 20.32 -38.06 30.76
CA GLY A 33 19.72 -36.95 31.49
C GLY A 33 19.03 -35.97 30.56
N ARG A 34 18.32 -34.99 31.15
CA ARG A 34 17.64 -33.92 30.40
C ARG A 34 18.33 -32.56 30.56
N GLN A 35 19.52 -32.54 31.15
CA GLN A 35 20.22 -31.30 31.49
C GLN A 35 20.65 -30.53 30.24
N ALA A 36 21.30 -31.18 29.27
CA ALA A 36 21.65 -30.57 27.98
C ALA A 36 20.42 -30.03 27.24
N VAL A 37 19.34 -30.81 27.21
CA VAL A 37 18.07 -30.44 26.57
C VAL A 37 17.44 -29.21 27.22
N ASN A 38 17.38 -29.17 28.56
CA ASN A 38 16.79 -28.06 29.30
C ASN A 38 17.62 -26.77 29.19
N ALA A 39 18.92 -26.90 28.93
CA ALA A 39 19.83 -25.77 28.76
C ALA A 39 20.04 -25.36 27.28
N SER A 40 19.33 -25.97 26.33
CA SER A 40 19.45 -25.73 24.89
C SER A 40 18.26 -24.98 24.30
N ASP A 41 18.46 -24.27 23.19
CA ASP A 41 17.38 -23.59 22.45
C ASP A 41 16.47 -24.59 21.71
N PHE A 42 17.08 -25.65 21.17
CA PHE A 42 16.38 -26.70 20.44
C PHE A 42 16.67 -28.09 21.01
N ALA A 43 15.61 -28.85 21.27
CA ALA A 43 15.70 -30.25 21.69
C ALA A 43 15.41 -31.19 20.52
N ILE A 44 16.39 -32.02 20.14
CA ILE A 44 16.22 -33.08 19.12
C ILE A 44 16.42 -34.45 19.74
N ALA A 45 15.74 -35.49 19.23
CA ALA A 45 15.89 -36.84 19.78
C ALA A 45 17.15 -37.57 19.30
N GLN A 46 17.64 -37.24 18.10
CA GLN A 46 18.76 -37.94 17.45
C GLN A 46 19.53 -36.95 16.58
N PHE A 47 20.85 -37.15 16.46
CA PHE A 47 21.74 -36.30 15.69
C PHE A 47 21.30 -36.12 14.22
N ARG A 48 20.78 -37.17 13.57
CA ARG A 48 20.30 -37.09 12.17
C ARG A 48 19.23 -36.02 11.92
N TYR A 49 18.49 -35.58 12.95
CA TYR A 49 17.49 -34.52 12.80
C TYR A 49 18.10 -33.12 12.72
N LEU A 50 19.37 -32.96 13.10
CA LEU A 50 20.10 -31.69 12.96
C LEU A 50 20.17 -31.23 11.50
N GLN A 51 20.36 -32.17 10.56
CA GLN A 51 20.38 -31.88 9.12
C GLN A 51 19.09 -31.19 8.67
N ARG A 52 17.92 -31.68 9.10
CA ARG A 52 16.63 -31.09 8.75
C ARG A 52 16.39 -29.77 9.48
N LEU A 53 16.79 -29.69 10.75
CA LEU A 53 16.68 -28.45 11.54
C LEU A 53 17.40 -27.29 10.84
N LEU A 54 18.62 -27.50 10.36
CA LEU A 54 19.40 -26.45 9.72
C LEU A 54 19.00 -26.21 8.26
N LEU A 55 19.08 -27.24 7.42
CA LEU A 55 18.96 -27.09 5.97
C LEU A 55 17.52 -26.75 5.53
N VAL A 56 16.52 -27.19 6.28
CA VAL A 56 15.11 -26.88 6.00
C VAL A 56 14.65 -25.70 6.87
N HIS A 57 14.57 -25.87 8.19
CA HIS A 57 13.93 -24.89 9.06
C HIS A 57 14.78 -23.62 9.24
N GLY A 58 16.07 -23.76 9.52
CA GLY A 58 16.98 -22.62 9.70
C GLY A 58 17.04 -21.73 8.45
N ARG A 59 17.24 -22.35 7.29
CA ARG A 59 17.23 -21.65 5.99
C ARG A 59 15.90 -20.95 5.71
N LEU A 60 14.78 -21.65 5.87
CA LEU A 60 13.45 -21.07 5.64
C LEU A 60 13.19 -19.86 6.55
N ASN A 61 13.50 -19.99 7.84
CA ASN A 61 13.34 -18.90 8.80
C ASN A 61 14.22 -17.69 8.47
N TYR A 62 15.48 -17.92 8.09
CA TYR A 62 16.36 -16.84 7.63
C TYR A 62 15.73 -16.07 6.46
N ARG A 63 15.34 -16.75 5.38
CA ARG A 63 14.77 -16.07 4.19
C ARG A 63 13.46 -15.36 4.49
N ARG A 64 12.58 -15.97 5.29
CA ARG A 64 11.32 -15.37 5.73
C ARG A 64 11.56 -14.08 6.51
N MET A 65 12.49 -14.10 7.46
CA MET A 65 12.85 -12.91 8.24
C MET A 65 13.47 -11.83 7.36
N CYS A 66 14.35 -12.18 6.42
CA CYS A 66 14.89 -11.21 5.47
C CYS A 66 13.80 -10.54 4.64
N LYS A 67 12.86 -11.31 4.06
CA LYS A 67 11.71 -10.75 3.32
C LYS A 67 10.83 -9.86 4.21
N PHE A 68 10.51 -10.32 5.42
CA PHE A 68 9.71 -9.58 6.39
C PHE A 68 10.36 -8.23 6.73
N ILE A 69 11.66 -8.23 7.05
CA ILE A 69 12.41 -7.02 7.42
C ILE A 69 12.51 -6.07 6.23
N LEU A 70 12.95 -6.54 5.07
CA LEU A 70 13.13 -5.70 3.89
C LEU A 70 11.82 -5.06 3.44
N TYR A 71 10.73 -5.82 3.40
CA TYR A 71 9.42 -5.27 3.05
C TYR A 71 8.92 -4.27 4.10
N SER A 72 9.12 -4.54 5.40
CA SER A 72 8.70 -3.65 6.48
C SER A 72 9.43 -2.31 6.45
N PHE A 73 10.74 -2.31 6.16
CA PHE A 73 11.48 -1.06 5.93
C PHE A 73 11.05 -0.36 4.64
N TRP A 74 10.87 -1.12 3.56
CA TRP A 74 10.47 -0.59 2.26
C TRP A 74 9.13 0.14 2.32
N LYS A 75 8.09 -0.47 2.90
CA LYS A 75 6.75 0.15 2.97
C LYS A 75 6.77 1.45 3.76
N ASN A 76 7.50 1.49 4.87
CA ASN A 76 7.63 2.69 5.70
C ASN A 76 8.47 3.76 5.00
N ALA A 77 9.53 3.37 4.27
CA ALA A 77 10.30 4.30 3.46
C ALA A 77 9.44 4.96 2.37
N VAL A 78 8.58 4.20 1.67
CA VAL A 78 7.68 4.78 0.66
C VAL A 78 6.70 5.77 1.29
N LEU A 79 6.08 5.43 2.43
CA LEU A 79 5.19 6.34 3.16
C LEU A 79 5.89 7.65 3.54
N THR A 80 7.08 7.55 4.16
CA THR A 80 7.86 8.72 4.59
C THR A 80 8.34 9.55 3.40
N LEU A 81 8.74 8.92 2.30
CA LEU A 81 9.16 9.60 1.08
C LEU A 81 7.99 10.35 0.41
N LEU A 82 6.76 9.83 0.48
CA LEU A 82 5.58 10.55 0.02
C LEU A 82 5.31 11.80 0.85
N LEU A 83 5.40 11.71 2.19
CA LEU A 83 5.31 12.88 3.07
C LEU A 83 6.43 13.88 2.80
N PHE A 84 7.66 13.40 2.57
CA PHE A 84 8.78 14.25 2.16
C PHE A 84 8.48 14.96 0.84
N PHE A 85 7.95 14.25 -0.16
CA PHE A 85 7.59 14.86 -1.44
C PHE A 85 6.47 15.88 -1.32
N TYR A 86 5.54 15.69 -0.38
CA TYR A 86 4.48 16.64 -0.09
C TYR A 86 5.03 17.97 0.46
N THR A 87 6.14 17.97 1.21
CA THR A 87 6.73 19.22 1.75
C THR A 87 7.09 20.25 0.67
N PHE A 88 7.46 19.79 -0.54
CA PHE A 88 7.71 20.68 -1.68
C PHE A 88 6.44 21.33 -2.23
N VAL A 89 5.31 20.63 -2.12
CA VAL A 89 4.00 21.09 -2.59
C VAL A 89 3.35 22.02 -1.57
N SER A 90 3.52 21.75 -0.27
CA SER A 90 2.97 22.55 0.82
C SER A 90 3.81 23.78 1.21
N GLY A 91 4.84 24.11 0.42
CA GLY A 91 5.69 25.28 0.69
C GLY A 91 6.50 25.17 1.99
N TYR A 92 6.89 23.95 2.37
CA TYR A 92 7.62 23.63 3.61
C TYR A 92 6.88 23.99 4.90
N SER A 93 5.55 24.05 4.88
CA SER A 93 4.72 24.42 6.03
C SER A 93 4.72 23.42 7.20
N GLY A 94 5.32 22.23 7.01
CA GLY A 94 5.36 21.16 7.99
C GLY A 94 4.05 20.40 8.17
N THR A 95 3.04 20.64 7.34
CA THR A 95 1.79 19.89 7.41
C THR A 95 1.93 18.47 6.90
N SER A 96 1.33 17.54 7.64
CA SER A 96 1.18 16.16 7.19
C SER A 96 0.21 16.13 6.01
N MET A 97 0.33 15.15 5.13
CA MET A 97 -0.67 14.85 4.09
C MET A 97 -1.82 13.98 4.63
N PHE A 98 -1.54 13.22 5.69
CA PHE A 98 -2.48 12.30 6.29
C PHE A 98 -2.87 12.79 7.68
N THR A 99 -4.15 12.64 8.02
CA THR A 99 -4.61 12.81 9.40
C THR A 99 -3.95 11.78 10.31
N SER A 100 -3.84 12.11 11.60
CA SER A 100 -3.11 11.30 12.60
C SER A 100 -3.59 9.85 12.65
N LEU A 101 -4.91 9.60 12.57
CA LEU A 101 -5.48 8.25 12.56
C LEU A 101 -5.19 7.50 11.25
N VAL A 102 -5.24 8.18 10.11
CA VAL A 102 -4.89 7.59 8.81
C VAL A 102 -3.41 7.19 8.78
N TRP A 103 -2.52 8.06 9.26
CA TRP A 103 -1.10 7.73 9.36
C TRP A 103 -0.87 6.52 10.29
N THR A 104 -1.35 6.58 11.53
CA THR A 104 -1.10 5.51 12.52
C THR A 104 -1.69 4.16 12.13
N SER A 105 -2.82 4.13 11.40
CA SER A 105 -3.43 2.89 10.91
C SER A 105 -2.60 2.13 9.87
N PHE A 106 -1.63 2.79 9.21
CA PHE A 106 -0.87 2.23 8.08
C PHE A 106 -0.19 0.90 8.40
N ASN A 107 0.51 0.82 9.54
CA ASN A 107 1.23 -0.39 9.92
C ASN A 107 0.30 -1.53 10.36
N VAL A 108 -0.86 -1.19 10.92
CA VAL A 108 -1.88 -2.15 11.36
C VAL A 108 -2.55 -2.81 10.15
N ILE A 109 -2.98 -1.99 9.18
CA ILE A 109 -3.64 -2.47 7.96
C ILE A 109 -2.70 -3.37 7.14
N LEU A 110 -1.46 -2.94 6.92
CA LEU A 110 -0.47 -3.68 6.13
C LEU A 110 0.33 -4.72 6.94
N GLY A 111 -0.07 -5.00 8.19
CA GLY A 111 0.65 -5.91 9.07
C GLY A 111 0.41 -7.39 8.76
N PHE A 112 -0.85 -7.78 8.54
CA PHE A 112 -1.21 -9.19 8.36
C PHE A 112 -0.54 -9.86 7.15
N PRO A 113 -0.48 -9.25 5.95
CA PRO A 113 0.13 -9.90 4.79
C PRO A 113 1.63 -10.17 4.99
N VAL A 114 2.38 -9.20 5.51
CA VAL A 114 3.84 -9.37 5.73
C VAL A 114 4.13 -10.40 6.82
N ILE A 115 3.30 -10.46 7.88
CA ILE A 115 3.39 -11.49 8.91
C ILE A 115 3.10 -12.87 8.30
N ALA A 116 2.08 -12.99 7.45
CA ALA A 116 1.77 -14.24 6.77
C ALA A 116 2.93 -14.70 5.85
N THR A 117 3.59 -13.79 5.14
CA THR A 117 4.83 -14.08 4.38
C THR A 117 5.94 -14.56 5.33
N GLY A 118 6.15 -13.87 6.46
CA GLY A 118 7.18 -14.21 7.45
C GLY A 118 6.97 -15.56 8.14
N ILE A 119 5.75 -16.09 8.17
CA ILE A 119 5.43 -17.38 8.82
C ILE A 119 5.29 -18.52 7.80
N CYS A 120 4.54 -18.29 6.72
CA CYS A 120 4.03 -19.36 5.88
C CYS A 120 4.78 -19.53 4.55
N ASP A 121 5.61 -18.55 4.15
CA ASP A 121 6.25 -18.58 2.83
C ASP A 121 7.29 -19.70 2.72
N ARG A 122 7.38 -20.35 1.56
CA ARG A 122 8.43 -21.32 1.24
C ARG A 122 8.95 -21.08 -0.16
N ASP A 123 10.26 -21.07 -0.30
CA ASP A 123 10.90 -20.88 -1.60
C ASP A 123 11.22 -22.22 -2.29
N VAL A 124 11.57 -23.27 -1.54
CA VAL A 124 11.85 -24.62 -2.05
C VAL A 124 11.17 -25.69 -1.18
N THR A 125 10.99 -26.89 -1.74
CA THR A 125 10.42 -28.01 -0.98
C THR A 125 11.43 -28.63 -0.01
N ASP A 126 10.95 -29.25 1.08
CA ASP A 126 11.80 -29.94 2.07
C ASP A 126 12.74 -30.98 1.44
N ARG A 127 12.32 -31.64 0.36
CA ARG A 127 13.12 -32.65 -0.35
C ARG A 127 14.29 -32.02 -1.09
N GLU A 128 14.04 -30.97 -1.85
CA GLU A 128 15.09 -30.28 -2.61
C GLU A 128 16.08 -29.56 -1.68
N ALA A 129 15.60 -28.98 -0.57
CA ALA A 129 16.46 -28.38 0.44
C ALA A 129 17.46 -29.37 1.06
N LEU A 130 17.04 -30.63 1.27
CA LEU A 130 17.92 -31.69 1.78
C LEU A 130 18.83 -32.27 0.70
N ARG A 131 18.37 -32.29 -0.56
CA ARG A 131 19.13 -32.81 -1.71
C ARG A 131 20.25 -31.87 -2.15
N SER A 132 20.05 -30.56 -1.98
CA SER A 132 21.00 -29.51 -2.35
C SER A 132 21.39 -28.65 -1.14
N PRO A 133 22.31 -29.14 -0.27
CA PRO A 133 22.77 -28.40 0.92
C PRO A 133 23.40 -27.04 0.60
N ASP A 134 23.91 -26.86 -0.62
CA ASP A 134 24.51 -25.60 -1.09
C ASP A 134 23.56 -24.39 -0.99
N LEU A 135 22.24 -24.64 -0.95
CA LEU A 135 21.23 -23.60 -0.75
C LEU A 135 21.29 -22.95 0.63
N TYR A 136 21.99 -23.55 1.60
CA TYR A 136 22.22 -22.99 2.93
C TYR A 136 23.28 -21.86 2.93
N GLU A 137 24.14 -21.81 1.92
CA GLU A 137 25.24 -20.86 1.86
C GLU A 137 24.78 -19.40 1.84
N THR A 138 23.64 -19.10 1.22
CA THR A 138 23.03 -17.76 1.17
C THR A 138 22.82 -17.18 2.57
N GLY A 139 22.36 -18.00 3.52
CA GLY A 139 22.15 -17.60 4.90
C GLY A 139 23.44 -17.40 5.67
N ARG A 140 24.39 -18.33 5.52
CA ARG A 140 25.71 -18.27 6.18
C ARG A 140 26.49 -17.02 5.77
N LEU A 141 26.40 -16.61 4.51
CA LEU A 141 27.09 -15.44 3.97
C LEU A 141 26.31 -14.13 4.13
N GLY A 142 25.08 -14.16 4.67
CA GLY A 142 24.28 -12.96 4.88
C GLY A 142 23.85 -12.26 3.57
N LEU A 143 23.62 -13.01 2.49
CA LEU A 143 23.40 -12.43 1.16
C LEU A 143 22.02 -11.78 0.98
N ASP A 144 21.01 -12.22 1.74
CA ASP A 144 19.64 -11.71 1.64
C ASP A 144 19.41 -10.45 2.50
N LEU A 145 20.26 -10.21 3.51
CA LEU A 145 20.16 -9.04 4.39
C LEU A 145 21.55 -8.46 4.64
N ASN A 146 21.96 -7.56 3.75
CA ASN A 146 23.21 -6.81 3.84
C ASN A 146 22.98 -5.36 3.40
N LEU A 147 24.01 -4.53 3.54
CA LEU A 147 23.93 -3.11 3.22
C LEU A 147 23.56 -2.86 1.74
N ALA A 148 24.01 -3.70 0.81
CA ALA A 148 23.66 -3.58 -0.60
C ALA A 148 22.18 -3.88 -0.87
N LYS A 149 21.61 -4.89 -0.21
CA LYS A 149 20.17 -5.17 -0.28
C LYS A 149 19.32 -4.10 0.41
N MET A 150 19.81 -3.52 1.50
CA MET A 150 19.16 -2.38 2.14
C MET A 150 19.18 -1.13 1.27
N SER A 151 20.28 -0.83 0.58
CA SER A 151 20.34 0.31 -0.35
C SER A 151 19.51 0.08 -1.61
N GLU A 152 19.49 -1.13 -2.15
CA GLU A 152 18.61 -1.54 -3.24
C GLU A 152 17.13 -1.37 -2.87
N MET A 153 16.78 -1.75 -1.63
CA MET A 153 15.44 -1.55 -1.08
C MET A 153 15.09 -0.05 -0.98
N LEU A 154 16.00 0.79 -0.48
CA LEU A 154 15.77 2.23 -0.36
C LEU A 154 15.62 2.91 -1.73
N LEU A 155 16.45 2.54 -2.71
CA LEU A 155 16.31 3.03 -4.08
C LEU A 155 14.98 2.59 -4.71
N SER A 156 14.57 1.35 -4.49
CA SER A 156 13.25 0.87 -4.91
C SER A 156 12.13 1.68 -4.27
N ALA A 157 12.22 2.00 -2.97
CA ALA A 157 11.24 2.83 -2.28
C ALA A 157 11.15 4.24 -2.89
N LEU A 158 12.29 4.86 -3.21
CA LEU A 158 12.34 6.16 -3.89
C LEU A 158 11.65 6.15 -5.25
N VAL A 159 11.90 5.12 -6.07
CA VAL A 159 11.24 4.96 -7.37
C VAL A 159 9.72 4.83 -7.20
N HIS A 160 9.26 4.00 -6.26
CA HIS A 160 7.84 3.80 -6.02
C HIS A 160 7.14 5.06 -5.51
N ALA A 161 7.73 5.76 -4.54
CA ALA A 161 7.20 7.02 -4.04
C ALA A 161 7.14 8.08 -5.16
N THR A 162 8.13 8.10 -6.06
CA THR A 162 8.16 9.01 -7.21
C THR A 162 7.06 8.68 -8.22
N ILE A 163 6.79 7.40 -8.49
CA ILE A 163 5.68 6.97 -9.38
C ILE A 163 4.34 7.41 -8.78
N ILE A 164 4.10 7.11 -7.51
CA ILE A 164 2.85 7.50 -6.83
C ILE A 164 2.67 9.02 -6.88
N LYS A 165 3.73 9.79 -6.57
CA LYS A 165 3.74 11.25 -6.69
C LYS A 165 3.44 11.72 -8.11
N LEU A 166 4.08 11.12 -9.13
CA LEU A 166 3.89 11.52 -10.53
C LEU A 166 2.44 11.29 -10.98
N VAL A 167 1.89 10.11 -10.69
CA VAL A 167 0.49 9.79 -11.02
C VAL A 167 -0.47 10.74 -10.30
N MET A 168 -0.20 11.05 -9.03
CA MET A 168 -0.96 12.05 -8.28
C MET A 168 -0.93 13.43 -8.97
N MET A 169 0.25 13.95 -9.32
CA MET A 169 0.39 15.26 -9.98
C MET A 169 -0.35 15.31 -11.33
N LEU A 170 -0.31 14.22 -12.09
CA LEU A 170 -0.99 14.11 -13.39
C LEU A 170 -2.51 14.00 -13.24
N ALA A 171 -2.97 13.24 -12.26
CA ALA A 171 -4.40 13.06 -12.01
C ALA A 171 -5.03 14.32 -11.40
N PHE A 172 -4.29 15.10 -10.62
CA PHE A 172 -4.79 16.30 -9.92
C PHE A 172 -5.43 17.32 -10.86
N ASN A 173 -4.72 17.78 -11.90
CA ASN A 173 -5.22 18.82 -12.81
C ASN A 173 -6.50 18.43 -13.58
N ARG A 174 -6.91 17.15 -13.50
CA ARG A 174 -8.02 16.56 -14.25
C ARG A 174 -9.08 15.94 -13.35
N MET A 175 -8.83 15.82 -12.05
CA MET A 175 -9.83 15.39 -11.09
C MET A 175 -10.77 16.56 -10.78
N HIS A 176 -12.06 16.38 -11.07
CA HIS A 176 -13.11 17.30 -10.64
C HIS A 176 -13.43 17.10 -9.15
N CYS A 177 -12.38 17.04 -8.33
CA CYS A 177 -12.51 16.98 -6.88
C CYS A 177 -12.87 18.34 -6.27
N ASN A 178 -13.35 19.31 -7.06
CA ASN A 178 -13.65 20.71 -6.68
C ASN A 178 -14.79 20.86 -5.64
N SER A 179 -15.04 19.85 -4.83
CA SER A 179 -16.02 19.87 -3.76
C SER A 179 -15.30 20.01 -2.44
N ILE A 180 -15.20 21.24 -1.92
CA ILE A 180 -15.26 21.66 -0.50
C ILE A 180 -14.27 20.97 0.46
N ARG A 181 -13.53 19.91 0.10
CA ARG A 181 -12.79 19.03 1.03
C ARG A 181 -11.53 18.48 0.38
N ASP A 182 -10.89 19.30 -0.44
CA ASP A 182 -9.86 18.90 -1.38
C ASP A 182 -8.63 18.32 -0.65
N TYR A 183 -8.13 18.97 0.40
CA TYR A 183 -7.00 18.44 1.17
C TYR A 183 -7.24 17.01 1.71
N TYR A 184 -8.37 16.76 2.38
CA TYR A 184 -8.70 15.45 2.96
C TYR A 184 -9.04 14.41 1.89
N ALA A 185 -9.69 14.83 0.80
CA ALA A 185 -10.00 14.00 -0.35
C ALA A 185 -8.71 13.51 -1.03
N PHE A 186 -7.77 14.40 -1.34
CA PHE A 186 -6.51 14.03 -1.97
C PHE A 186 -5.64 13.16 -1.05
N GLY A 187 -5.54 13.51 0.24
CA GLY A 187 -4.88 12.66 1.23
C GLY A 187 -5.47 11.24 1.24
N THR A 188 -6.79 11.12 1.14
CA THR A 188 -7.49 9.84 1.07
C THR A 188 -7.22 9.08 -0.23
N VAL A 189 -7.26 9.74 -1.39
CA VAL A 189 -6.93 9.15 -2.71
C VAL A 189 -5.53 8.54 -2.68
N ILE A 190 -4.54 9.33 -2.27
CA ILE A 190 -3.14 8.92 -2.27
C ILE A 190 -2.92 7.78 -1.28
N TYR A 191 -3.54 7.86 -0.10
CA TYR A 191 -3.48 6.78 0.88
C TYR A 191 -4.09 5.48 0.34
N THR A 192 -5.21 5.56 -0.38
CA THR A 192 -5.85 4.39 -1.00
C THR A 192 -4.91 3.73 -2.00
N TRP A 193 -4.36 4.51 -2.94
CA TRP A 193 -3.44 4.01 -3.95
C TRP A 193 -2.17 3.43 -3.33
N LEU A 194 -1.68 4.04 -2.24
CA LEU A 194 -0.56 3.54 -1.47
C LEU A 194 -0.87 2.17 -0.86
N ILE A 195 -1.97 2.01 -0.12
CA ILE A 195 -2.37 0.73 0.50
C ILE A 195 -2.52 -0.37 -0.55
N ILE A 196 -3.13 -0.04 -1.69
CA ILE A 196 -3.30 -0.96 -2.81
C ILE A 196 -1.92 -1.38 -3.35
N ALA A 197 -1.03 -0.44 -3.67
CA ALA A 197 0.32 -0.72 -4.17
C ALA A 197 1.16 -1.57 -3.20
N MET A 198 1.06 -1.31 -1.90
CA MET A 198 1.77 -2.08 -0.87
C MET A 198 1.28 -3.54 -0.82
N ASN A 199 -0.03 -3.78 -0.87
CA ASN A 199 -0.60 -5.13 -0.91
C ASN A 199 -0.22 -5.85 -2.21
N TYR A 200 -0.23 -5.19 -3.36
CA TYR A 200 0.22 -5.82 -4.60
C TYR A 200 1.71 -6.22 -4.55
N ARG A 201 2.57 -5.37 -3.96
CA ARG A 201 3.99 -5.68 -3.78
C ARG A 201 4.22 -6.89 -2.86
N VAL A 202 3.48 -7.03 -1.77
CA VAL A 202 3.65 -8.18 -0.85
C VAL A 202 3.23 -9.49 -1.50
N ILE A 203 2.20 -9.46 -2.35
CA ILE A 203 1.78 -10.60 -3.17
C ILE A 203 2.93 -10.98 -4.13
N PHE A 204 3.55 -10.00 -4.78
CA PHE A 204 4.65 -10.23 -5.72
C PHE A 204 5.92 -10.83 -5.07
N ILE A 205 6.30 -10.37 -3.87
CA ILE A 205 7.50 -10.85 -3.17
C ILE A 205 7.30 -12.24 -2.54
N THR A 206 6.05 -12.60 -2.23
CA THR A 206 5.71 -13.87 -1.61
C THR A 206 5.79 -14.99 -2.65
N THR A 207 6.58 -16.02 -2.38
CA THR A 207 6.85 -17.11 -3.34
C THR A 207 5.72 -18.13 -3.40
N THR A 208 5.07 -18.40 -2.28
CA THR A 208 3.99 -19.40 -2.16
C THR A 208 2.67 -18.78 -1.76
N MET A 209 1.66 -18.97 -2.59
CA MET A 209 0.28 -18.60 -2.33
C MET A 209 -0.44 -19.74 -1.62
N ASN A 210 -0.51 -19.64 -0.30
CA ASN A 210 -1.37 -20.49 0.51
C ASN A 210 -2.65 -19.74 0.89
N TRP A 211 -3.67 -20.48 1.34
CA TRP A 211 -4.96 -19.88 1.72
C TRP A 211 -4.85 -18.91 2.91
N VAL A 212 -3.89 -19.11 3.81
CA VAL A 212 -3.64 -18.23 4.97
C VAL A 212 -3.13 -16.87 4.51
N PHE A 213 -2.18 -16.86 3.58
CA PHE A 213 -1.66 -15.65 2.95
C PHE A 213 -2.75 -14.94 2.16
N ALA A 214 -3.53 -15.67 1.38
CA ALA A 214 -4.68 -15.08 0.67
C ALA A 214 -5.68 -14.45 1.65
N ALA A 215 -6.02 -15.14 2.75
CA ALA A 215 -6.88 -14.59 3.80
C ALA A 215 -6.25 -13.35 4.46
N ALA A 216 -4.93 -13.33 4.67
CA ALA A 216 -4.22 -12.17 5.23
C ALA A 216 -4.28 -10.95 4.31
N VAL A 217 -4.11 -11.13 2.99
CA VAL A 217 -4.26 -10.08 1.99
C VAL A 217 -5.71 -9.55 1.95
N ILE A 218 -6.70 -10.45 1.93
CA ILE A 218 -8.12 -10.06 1.97
C ILE A 218 -8.44 -9.29 3.25
N SER A 219 -7.90 -9.74 4.40
CA SER A 219 -8.11 -9.07 5.69
C SER A 219 -7.54 -7.65 5.70
N SER A 220 -6.38 -7.42 5.06
CA SER A 220 -5.77 -6.09 4.92
C SER A 220 -6.70 -5.13 4.14
N PHE A 221 -7.24 -5.56 3.00
CA PHE A 221 -8.21 -4.76 2.24
C PHE A 221 -9.52 -4.54 3.01
N ALA A 222 -10.05 -5.57 3.69
CA ALA A 222 -11.26 -5.47 4.48
C ALA A 222 -11.09 -4.51 5.68
N MET A 223 -9.94 -4.58 6.37
CA MET A 223 -9.61 -3.66 7.46
C MET A 223 -9.50 -2.22 6.97
N TYR A 224 -8.86 -1.99 5.83
CA TYR A 224 -8.79 -0.67 5.22
C TYR A 224 -10.18 -0.11 4.89
N ALA A 225 -11.01 -0.90 4.20
CA ALA A 225 -12.36 -0.49 3.84
C ALA A 225 -13.21 -0.20 5.08
N LEU A 226 -13.19 -1.08 6.09
CA LEU A 226 -13.89 -0.88 7.35
C LEU A 226 -13.40 0.38 8.08
N PHE A 227 -12.07 0.56 8.19
CA PHE A 227 -11.47 1.74 8.80
C PHE A 227 -11.93 3.03 8.13
N MET A 228 -11.86 3.12 6.80
CA MET A 228 -12.26 4.32 6.08
C MET A 228 -13.77 4.59 6.17
N ILE A 229 -14.62 3.55 6.12
CA ILE A 229 -16.07 3.70 6.27
C ILE A 229 -16.39 4.24 7.67
N VAL A 230 -15.82 3.65 8.72
CA VAL A 230 -16.06 4.10 10.11
C VAL A 230 -15.53 5.51 10.30
N TYR A 231 -14.30 5.79 9.86
CA TYR A 231 -13.65 7.08 10.01
C TYR A 231 -14.39 8.21 9.26
N CYS A 232 -14.95 7.93 8.08
CA CYS A 232 -15.71 8.90 7.31
C CYS A 232 -17.21 8.98 7.68
N THR A 233 -17.74 8.12 8.54
CA THR A 233 -19.16 8.19 8.97
C THR A 233 -19.30 8.79 10.36
N TRP A 234 -18.33 8.56 11.24
CA TRP A 234 -18.37 9.03 12.62
C TRP A 234 -17.72 10.41 12.77
N GLN A 235 -18.54 11.46 12.71
CA GLN A 235 -18.12 12.86 12.78
C GLN A 235 -17.32 13.24 14.03
N TRP A 236 -17.47 12.50 15.13
CA TRP A 236 -16.74 12.76 16.38
C TRP A 236 -15.25 12.39 16.31
N LEU A 237 -14.85 11.54 15.36
CA LEU A 237 -13.44 11.19 15.16
C LEU A 237 -12.69 12.33 14.45
N GLU A 238 -13.19 12.75 13.29
CA GLU A 238 -12.63 13.88 12.55
C GLU A 238 -13.72 14.50 11.65
N PRO A 239 -14.27 15.68 12.00
CA PRO A 239 -15.39 16.29 11.28
C PRO A 239 -15.13 16.52 9.79
N PHE A 240 -13.91 16.89 9.42
CA PHE A 240 -13.54 17.15 8.03
C PHE A 240 -13.42 15.88 7.17
N MET A 241 -13.25 14.70 7.78
CA MET A 241 -13.20 13.42 7.06
C MET A 241 -14.60 12.87 6.75
N TYR A 242 -15.65 13.50 7.26
CA TYR A 242 -17.02 13.04 7.07
C TYR A 242 -17.39 12.97 5.58
N LEU A 243 -17.89 11.80 5.14
CA LEU A 243 -18.26 11.46 3.76
C LEU A 243 -17.15 11.55 2.70
N VAL A 244 -15.90 11.87 3.06
CA VAL A 244 -14.81 12.07 2.10
C VAL A 244 -14.59 10.84 1.22
N ILE A 245 -14.56 9.64 1.79
CA ILE A 245 -14.38 8.40 1.00
C ILE A 245 -15.51 8.16 0.00
N PHE A 246 -16.75 8.51 0.34
CA PHE A 246 -17.90 8.33 -0.56
C PHE A 246 -17.90 9.36 -1.68
N GLN A 247 -17.40 10.57 -1.42
CA GLN A 247 -17.21 11.60 -2.43
C GLN A 247 -16.11 11.19 -3.41
N VAL A 248 -14.94 10.80 -2.89
CA VAL A 248 -13.80 10.35 -3.70
C VAL A 248 -14.14 9.11 -4.53
N ALA A 249 -14.90 8.17 -3.98
CA ALA A 249 -15.30 6.95 -4.69
C ALA A 249 -16.27 7.20 -5.87
N ARG A 250 -16.92 8.38 -5.95
CA ARG A 250 -17.74 8.76 -7.12
C ARG A 250 -16.88 9.19 -8.31
N GLU A 251 -15.65 9.63 -8.06
CA GLU A 251 -14.76 10.10 -9.12
C GLU A 251 -14.17 8.91 -9.90
N PRO A 252 -14.34 8.84 -11.24
CA PRO A 252 -13.78 7.75 -12.04
C PRO A 252 -12.26 7.68 -11.96
N LEU A 253 -11.58 8.84 -11.88
CA LEU A 253 -10.12 8.93 -11.82
C LEU A 253 -9.53 8.30 -10.55
N PHE A 254 -10.29 8.25 -9.45
CA PHE A 254 -9.90 7.54 -8.24
C PHE A 254 -9.73 6.03 -8.50
N TRP A 255 -10.64 5.42 -9.25
CA TRP A 255 -10.59 4.00 -9.59
C TRP A 255 -9.52 3.71 -10.66
N VAL A 256 -9.39 4.58 -11.65
CA VAL A 256 -8.32 4.48 -12.66
C VAL A 256 -6.96 4.52 -11.99
N GLY A 257 -6.73 5.47 -11.08
CA GLY A 257 -5.47 5.56 -10.33
C GLY A 257 -5.24 4.36 -9.40
N SER A 258 -6.31 3.80 -8.82
CA SER A 258 -6.22 2.59 -7.98
C SER A 258 -5.69 1.37 -8.74
N VAL A 259 -5.89 1.32 -10.06
CA VAL A 259 -5.30 0.28 -10.93
C VAL A 259 -3.96 0.73 -11.52
N ALA A 260 -3.85 1.98 -11.96
CA ALA A 260 -2.67 2.49 -12.66
C ALA A 260 -1.44 2.55 -11.77
N VAL A 261 -1.57 3.05 -10.54
CA VAL A 261 -0.47 3.18 -9.58
C VAL A 261 0.22 1.84 -9.28
N PRO A 262 -0.48 0.79 -8.80
CA PRO A 262 0.15 -0.49 -8.55
C PRO A 262 0.69 -1.11 -9.84
N SER A 263 -0.02 -0.96 -10.96
CA SER A 263 0.40 -1.52 -12.26
C SER A 263 1.74 -0.95 -12.73
N LEU A 264 1.92 0.38 -12.70
CA LEU A 264 3.18 1.02 -13.09
C LEU A 264 4.34 0.61 -12.15
N ALA A 265 4.08 0.63 -10.84
CA ALA A 265 5.05 0.22 -9.84
C ALA A 265 5.49 -1.24 -10.05
N MET A 266 4.53 -2.16 -10.20
CA MET A 266 4.78 -3.58 -10.43
C MET A 266 5.46 -3.86 -11.76
N ALA A 267 5.16 -3.10 -12.82
CA ALA A 267 5.79 -3.32 -14.12
C ALA A 267 7.33 -3.20 -14.04
N LEU A 268 7.83 -2.21 -13.30
CA LEU A 268 9.27 -2.05 -13.08
C LEU A 268 9.87 -3.19 -12.25
N ASP A 269 9.14 -3.65 -11.23
CA ASP A 269 9.58 -4.74 -10.39
C ASP A 269 9.62 -6.08 -11.11
N ILE A 270 8.59 -6.37 -11.91
CA ILE A 270 8.50 -7.57 -12.75
C ILE A 270 9.63 -7.54 -13.78
N PHE A 271 9.85 -6.39 -14.43
CA PHE A 271 10.93 -6.24 -15.40
C PHE A 271 12.30 -6.49 -14.77
N LYS A 272 12.57 -5.88 -13.61
CA LYS A 272 13.80 -6.11 -12.84
C LYS A 272 13.94 -7.58 -12.42
N ALA A 273 12.89 -8.18 -11.87
CA ALA A 273 12.93 -9.58 -11.43
C ALA A 273 13.19 -10.54 -12.60
N TYR A 274 12.63 -10.25 -13.78
CA TYR A 274 12.89 -10.99 -14.99
C TYR A 274 14.36 -10.88 -15.43
N LEU A 275 14.92 -9.66 -15.48
CA LEU A 275 16.33 -9.46 -15.84
C LEU A 275 17.27 -10.21 -14.88
N VAL A 276 16.97 -10.20 -13.58
CA VAL A 276 17.75 -10.96 -12.59
C VAL A 276 17.60 -12.46 -12.84
N LEU A 277 16.38 -12.96 -13.06
CA LEU A 277 16.15 -14.38 -13.30
C LEU A 277 16.87 -14.90 -14.55
N GLU A 278 16.90 -14.11 -15.62
CA GLU A 278 17.48 -14.52 -16.91
C GLU A 278 19.00 -14.38 -16.94
N PHE A 279 19.54 -13.24 -16.46
CA PHE A 279 20.97 -12.94 -16.60
C PHE A 279 21.81 -13.28 -15.36
N VAL A 280 21.19 -13.27 -14.17
CA VAL A 280 21.90 -13.50 -12.89
C VAL A 280 21.02 -14.37 -11.96
N PRO A 281 20.67 -15.61 -12.37
CA PRO A 281 19.79 -16.47 -11.58
C PRO A 281 20.39 -16.80 -10.22
N GLU A 282 19.55 -16.83 -9.19
CA GLU A 282 19.99 -17.29 -7.89
C GLU A 282 20.16 -18.82 -7.89
N ARG A 283 21.03 -19.36 -7.04
CA ARG A 283 21.23 -20.82 -6.92
C ARG A 283 19.94 -21.59 -6.69
N ARG A 284 18.98 -21.01 -5.97
CA ARG A 284 17.65 -21.62 -5.77
C ARG A 284 16.89 -21.78 -7.09
N ASP A 285 17.02 -20.84 -8.02
CA ASP A 285 16.26 -20.83 -9.26
C ASP A 285 16.81 -21.95 -10.18
N LEU A 286 18.13 -22.13 -10.20
CA LEU A 286 18.80 -23.25 -10.87
C LEU A 286 18.35 -24.62 -10.31
N VAL A 287 18.26 -24.76 -8.98
CA VAL A 287 17.80 -26.02 -8.34
C VAL A 287 16.33 -26.30 -8.69
N LEU A 288 15.47 -25.28 -8.67
CA LEU A 288 14.07 -25.41 -9.06
C LEU A 288 13.92 -25.80 -10.54
N GLU A 289 14.73 -25.22 -11.42
CA GLU A 289 14.74 -25.57 -12.84
C GLU A 289 15.20 -27.01 -13.07
N GLN A 290 16.25 -27.46 -12.37
CA GLN A 290 16.71 -28.85 -12.41
C GLN A 290 15.65 -29.82 -11.89
N ALA A 291 15.02 -29.51 -10.76
CA ALA A 291 13.95 -30.33 -10.19
C ALA A 291 12.77 -30.47 -11.17
N LYS A 292 12.41 -29.39 -11.88
CA LYS A 292 11.39 -29.41 -12.92
C LYS A 292 11.78 -30.32 -14.10
N LYS A 293 13.02 -30.23 -14.60
CA LYS A 293 13.53 -31.11 -15.68
C LYS A 293 13.49 -32.58 -15.26
N VAL A 294 13.90 -32.91 -14.04
CA VAL A 294 13.87 -34.29 -13.51
C VAL A 294 12.44 -34.79 -13.38
N GLY A 295 11.51 -33.97 -12.89
CA GLY A 295 10.09 -34.33 -12.81
C GLY A 295 9.49 -34.67 -14.18
N VAL A 296 9.79 -33.87 -15.20
CA VAL A 296 9.37 -34.13 -16.59
C VAL A 296 9.94 -35.45 -17.11
N LEU A 297 11.24 -35.70 -16.90
CA LEU A 297 11.89 -36.96 -17.32
C LEU A 297 11.30 -38.19 -16.60
N GLN A 298 10.97 -38.07 -15.31
CA GLN A 298 10.30 -39.14 -14.57
C GLN A 298 8.88 -39.39 -15.07
N GLY A 299 8.14 -38.33 -15.45
CA GLY A 299 6.84 -38.43 -16.09
C GLY A 299 6.89 -39.16 -17.44
N LEU A 300 7.85 -38.80 -18.30
CA LEU A 300 8.09 -39.47 -19.59
C LEU A 300 8.52 -40.94 -19.41
N ARG A 301 9.34 -41.24 -18.40
CA ARG A 301 9.76 -42.61 -18.08
C ARG A 301 8.59 -43.46 -17.57
N ARG A 302 7.68 -42.87 -16.78
CA ARG A 302 6.43 -43.54 -16.35
C ARG A 302 5.53 -43.84 -17.55
N GLN A 303 5.36 -42.90 -18.48
CA GLN A 303 4.60 -43.13 -19.73
C GLN A 303 5.22 -44.27 -20.58
N HIS A 304 6.55 -44.29 -20.73
CA HIS A 304 7.24 -45.39 -21.42
C HIS A 304 7.15 -46.73 -20.69
N SER A 305 7.08 -46.76 -19.35
CA SER A 305 6.92 -48.00 -18.58
C SER A 305 5.52 -48.60 -18.65
N VAL A 306 4.48 -47.78 -18.86
CA VAL A 306 3.09 -48.24 -19.04
C VAL A 306 2.87 -48.79 -20.46
N GLN A 307 3.73 -48.45 -21.43
CA GLN A 307 3.62 -48.92 -22.82
C GLN A 307 4.43 -50.18 -23.17
N ARG A 308 5.02 -50.90 -22.20
CA ARG A 308 5.54 -52.26 -22.48
C ARG A 308 4.40 -53.28 -22.38
N PRO A 309 3.98 -53.93 -23.48
CA PRO A 309 3.12 -55.10 -23.36
C PRO A 309 3.95 -56.22 -22.75
N SER A 310 3.51 -56.74 -21.61
CA SER A 310 3.93 -58.05 -21.11
C SER A 310 3.48 -59.10 -22.12
N ILE A 311 4.39 -59.49 -23.02
CA ILE A 311 4.22 -60.68 -23.85
C ILE A 311 4.27 -61.87 -22.87
N LEU A 312 3.09 -62.45 -22.61
CA LEU A 312 2.91 -63.69 -21.88
C LEU A 312 3.71 -64.79 -22.57
N SER A 313 4.67 -65.41 -21.88
CA SER A 313 5.07 -66.79 -22.19
C SER A 313 4.00 -67.73 -21.66
N GLY A 314 3.34 -68.44 -22.56
CA GLY A 314 2.36 -69.48 -22.22
C GLY A 314 3.00 -70.65 -21.46
N GLY A 315 2.22 -71.25 -20.56
CA GLY A 315 2.63 -72.42 -19.81
C GLY A 315 1.70 -72.77 -18.65
N SER A 316 0.46 -73.15 -18.94
CA SER A 316 -0.31 -74.13 -18.12
C SER A 316 0.44 -75.47 -18.20
N GLY A 317 0.74 -76.26 -17.16
CA GLY A 317 0.19 -76.41 -15.82
C GLY A 317 -0.08 -77.91 -15.63
N ALA A 318 0.54 -78.57 -14.63
CA ALA A 318 -0.05 -79.65 -13.83
C ALA A 318 0.97 -80.41 -12.95
N SER A 319 0.51 -80.71 -11.74
CA SER A 319 0.84 -81.84 -10.86
C SER A 319 1.94 -81.69 -9.81
N GLY A 320 1.51 -81.77 -8.55
CA GLY A 320 2.06 -82.78 -7.63
C GLY A 320 2.83 -82.28 -6.40
N ALA A 321 2.09 -82.13 -5.29
CA ALA A 321 2.45 -82.55 -3.92
C ALA A 321 3.77 -82.10 -3.27
N TYR A 322 3.68 -81.35 -2.16
CA TYR A 322 4.00 -81.76 -0.78
C TYR A 322 4.21 -80.56 0.16
N ALA A 323 3.48 -80.63 1.28
CA ALA A 323 3.58 -79.99 2.59
C ALA A 323 4.78 -79.07 2.96
N GLY A 324 4.48 -78.00 3.69
CA GLY A 324 5.44 -77.36 4.61
C GLY A 324 5.21 -75.88 4.89
N THR A 325 4.12 -75.50 5.57
CA THR A 325 4.04 -74.20 6.27
C THR A 325 4.93 -74.20 7.51
N PRO A 326 5.78 -73.17 7.67
CA PRO A 326 5.69 -72.39 8.89
C PRO A 326 5.69 -70.87 8.62
N LEU A 327 4.96 -70.17 9.49
CA LEU A 327 4.86 -68.72 9.61
C LEU A 327 6.23 -68.03 9.72
N SER A 328 6.39 -66.88 9.05
CA SER A 328 7.39 -65.88 9.44
C SER A 328 7.01 -64.45 9.00
N PHE A 329 6.87 -63.60 10.02
CA PHE A 329 7.14 -62.17 10.14
C PHE A 329 6.54 -61.15 9.15
N SER A 330 5.55 -60.42 9.68
CA SER A 330 5.20 -59.06 9.27
C SER A 330 6.34 -58.09 9.60
N SER A 331 6.82 -57.35 8.60
CA SER A 331 7.56 -56.11 8.83
C SER A 331 6.62 -54.92 8.59
N PHE A 332 6.49 -54.09 9.63
CA PHE A 332 5.75 -52.83 9.60
C PHE A 332 6.30 -51.91 8.51
N HIS A 333 5.55 -51.75 7.42
CA HIS A 333 5.78 -50.69 6.45
C HIS A 333 4.96 -49.46 6.88
N PHE A 334 5.63 -48.32 7.04
CA PHE A 334 4.96 -47.04 7.20
C PHE A 334 4.42 -46.60 5.84
N ASP A 335 3.11 -46.74 5.65
CA ASP A 335 2.41 -46.15 4.50
C ASP A 335 2.54 -44.62 4.54
N HIS A 336 3.27 -44.08 3.57
CA HIS A 336 3.12 -42.68 3.19
C HIS A 336 1.87 -42.56 2.31
N PRO A 337 0.92 -41.66 2.60
CA PRO A 337 -0.15 -41.37 1.65
C PRO A 337 0.47 -40.75 0.41
N GLU A 338 0.26 -41.41 -0.73
CA GLU A 338 0.62 -40.91 -2.05
C GLU A 338 -0.05 -39.55 -2.29
N CYS A 339 0.73 -38.53 -2.62
CA CYS A 339 0.20 -37.28 -3.14
C CYS A 339 -0.10 -37.45 -4.64
N GLU A 340 -1.35 -37.21 -5.04
CA GLU A 340 -1.70 -36.96 -6.44
C GLU A 340 -0.91 -35.76 -7.00
N PRO A 341 -0.41 -35.82 -8.25
CA PRO A 341 0.23 -34.68 -8.88
C PRO A 341 -0.81 -33.65 -9.36
N PRO A 342 -0.44 -32.36 -9.46
CA PRO A 342 -1.31 -31.35 -10.04
C PRO A 342 -1.50 -31.60 -11.54
N ARG A 343 -2.72 -31.34 -12.04
CA ARG A 343 -3.03 -31.28 -13.47
C ARG A 343 -2.31 -30.07 -14.08
N GLU A 344 -1.31 -30.29 -14.92
CA GLU A 344 -0.73 -29.25 -15.79
C GLU A 344 -0.83 -29.65 -17.26
N HIS A 345 -1.29 -28.71 -18.08
CA HIS A 345 -1.38 -28.82 -19.53
C HIS A 345 -0.01 -28.55 -20.18
N PHE A 346 0.32 -29.36 -21.19
CA PHE A 346 1.55 -29.31 -21.98
C PHE A 346 1.73 -27.99 -22.74
N LEU A 347 2.98 -27.55 -22.95
CA LEU A 347 3.56 -27.22 -24.28
C LEU A 347 5.06 -26.84 -24.24
N THR A 348 5.84 -27.67 -24.96
CA THR A 348 7.08 -27.50 -25.74
C THR A 348 8.32 -26.73 -25.24
N SER A 349 9.46 -27.42 -25.40
CA SER A 349 10.83 -27.01 -25.07
C SER A 349 11.49 -26.20 -26.19
N ALA A 350 12.37 -25.25 -25.84
CA ALA A 350 13.44 -24.77 -26.69
C ALA A 350 14.79 -25.20 -26.11
N ARG A 351 15.66 -25.74 -26.96
CA ARG A 351 17.02 -26.19 -26.63
C ARG A 351 17.94 -24.98 -26.54
N HIS A 352 18.75 -24.92 -25.48
CA HIS A 352 20.01 -24.18 -25.49
C HIS A 352 21.16 -25.14 -25.16
N ALA A 353 22.21 -25.06 -25.96
CA ALA A 353 23.44 -25.81 -25.82
C ALA A 353 24.35 -25.07 -24.83
N PHE A 354 24.82 -25.77 -23.78
CA PHE A 354 26.04 -25.37 -23.09
C PHE A 354 26.82 -26.60 -22.66
N ALA A 355 28.06 -26.63 -23.14
CA ALA A 355 29.14 -27.48 -22.67
C ALA A 355 29.61 -26.97 -21.31
N GLY A 356 29.73 -27.88 -20.35
CA GLY A 356 30.27 -27.62 -19.02
C GLY A 356 30.68 -28.96 -18.41
N ASP A 357 31.98 -29.10 -18.17
CA ASP A 357 32.71 -30.30 -17.77
C ASP A 357 32.14 -30.96 -16.48
N THR A 358 31.59 -32.16 -16.60
CA THR A 358 31.02 -32.96 -15.49
C THR A 358 32.01 -33.91 -14.82
N SER A 359 33.31 -33.81 -15.14
CA SER A 359 34.32 -34.82 -14.76
C SER A 359 34.64 -34.93 -13.27
N LEU A 360 34.18 -34.00 -12.41
CA LEU A 360 34.38 -34.07 -10.96
C LEU A 360 33.34 -34.95 -10.24
N MET A 361 32.10 -35.00 -10.73
CA MET A 361 31.01 -35.75 -10.08
C MET A 361 31.04 -37.25 -10.40
N ASP A 362 31.63 -37.65 -11.53
CA ASP A 362 31.81 -39.06 -11.88
C ASP A 362 32.94 -39.73 -11.06
N ARG A 363 33.92 -38.97 -10.57
CA ARG A 363 35.00 -39.52 -9.73
C ARG A 363 34.57 -39.83 -8.29
N LEU A 364 33.45 -39.28 -7.82
CA LEU A 364 32.94 -39.50 -6.46
C LEU A 364 31.91 -40.63 -6.36
N ARG A 365 31.47 -41.22 -7.48
CA ARG A 365 30.50 -42.34 -7.48
C ARG A 365 31.13 -43.73 -7.38
N HIS A 366 32.45 -43.85 -7.59
CA HIS A 366 33.13 -45.15 -7.64
C HIS A 366 33.81 -45.60 -6.33
N THR A 367 33.63 -44.89 -5.22
CA THR A 367 34.25 -45.23 -3.92
C THR A 367 33.28 -45.74 -2.84
N ALA A 368 32.01 -45.99 -3.18
CA ALA A 368 30.99 -46.40 -2.20
C ALA A 368 30.34 -47.75 -2.54
N THR A 369 31.15 -48.79 -2.78
CA THR A 369 30.71 -50.20 -2.69
C THR A 369 31.85 -51.03 -2.11
N GLY A 370 31.84 -51.19 -0.78
CA GLY A 370 32.71 -52.11 -0.06
C GLY A 370 31.87 -52.92 0.92
N ASP A 371 31.73 -54.21 0.64
CA ASP A 371 31.07 -55.21 1.48
C ASP A 371 31.80 -55.39 2.83
N GLY A 372 31.04 -55.52 3.91
CA GLY A 372 31.52 -55.93 5.24
C GLY A 372 30.62 -57.03 5.82
N PRO A 373 31.15 -58.02 6.57
CA PRO A 373 30.44 -59.25 6.93
C PRO A 373 29.51 -59.08 8.14
N PRO A 374 28.55 -60.01 8.38
CA PRO A 374 27.54 -59.86 9.42
C PRO A 374 28.07 -60.25 10.81
N GLN A 375 27.81 -59.42 11.82
CA GLN A 375 28.07 -59.74 13.22
C GLN A 375 26.84 -60.42 13.88
N ALA A 376 27.15 -61.41 14.71
CA ALA A 376 26.25 -62.23 15.51
C ALA A 376 25.99 -61.66 16.93
N GLY A 377 24.90 -62.11 17.56
CA GLY A 377 24.55 -61.90 18.98
C GLY A 377 23.93 -60.54 19.26
N VAL A 378 22.90 -60.37 20.09
CA VAL A 378 22.74 -60.89 21.46
C VAL A 378 21.25 -60.88 21.81
N THR A 379 20.76 -62.00 22.35
CA THR A 379 19.50 -62.11 23.07
C THR A 379 19.71 -61.63 24.51
N SER A 380 18.97 -60.61 24.94
CA SER A 380 18.79 -60.31 26.36
C SER A 380 17.31 -60.10 26.66
N SER A 381 16.81 -61.03 27.47
CA SER A 381 15.54 -61.02 28.17
C SER A 381 15.40 -59.79 29.07
N ASP A 382 14.32 -59.03 28.91
CA ASP A 382 13.85 -58.10 29.95
C ASP A 382 12.42 -58.48 30.35
N SER A 383 12.34 -58.87 31.62
CA SER A 383 11.14 -59.13 32.41
C SER A 383 10.22 -57.91 32.46
N GLU A 384 8.95 -58.11 32.11
CA GLU A 384 7.88 -57.16 32.32
C GLU A 384 7.62 -56.96 33.82
N THR A 385 7.99 -55.79 34.35
CA THR A 385 7.33 -55.22 35.53
C THR A 385 6.57 -53.97 35.11
N GLY A 386 5.25 -54.06 35.21
CA GLY A 386 4.30 -53.04 34.79
C GLY A 386 4.52 -51.70 35.49
N ARG A 387 4.62 -50.64 34.67
CA ARG A 387 4.40 -49.27 35.12
C ARG A 387 3.47 -48.60 34.10
N LYS A 388 2.22 -48.38 34.51
CA LYS A 388 1.22 -47.57 33.78
C LYS A 388 1.75 -46.14 33.67
N GLY A 389 2.47 -45.85 32.59
CA GLY A 389 2.78 -44.49 32.17
C GLY A 389 1.61 -43.94 31.37
N SER A 390 0.97 -42.87 31.86
CA SER A 390 -0.04 -42.12 31.11
C SER A 390 0.51 -41.81 29.72
N GLY A 391 -0.14 -42.32 28.68
CA GLY A 391 0.16 -41.95 27.31
C GLY A 391 -0.04 -40.45 27.16
N LYS A 392 1.03 -39.66 27.29
CA LYS A 392 1.04 -38.27 26.85
C LYS A 392 0.78 -38.30 25.36
N GLN A 393 -0.47 -38.05 24.98
CA GLN A 393 -0.88 -37.85 23.60
C GLN A 393 0.10 -36.88 22.96
N ARG A 394 0.89 -37.38 22.01
CA ARG A 394 1.69 -36.52 21.13
C ARG A 394 0.69 -35.54 20.51
N PRO A 395 0.88 -34.22 20.63
CA PRO A 395 -0.05 -33.28 20.01
C PRO A 395 -0.16 -33.62 18.52
N SER A 396 -1.41 -33.73 18.02
CA SER A 396 -1.62 -34.09 16.62
C SER A 396 -0.89 -33.06 15.78
N ALA A 397 0.08 -33.52 14.97
CA ALA A 397 0.90 -32.62 14.19
C ALA A 397 0.07 -32.13 13.00
N SER A 398 -0.77 -31.13 13.24
CA SER A 398 -1.67 -30.55 12.24
C SER A 398 -0.85 -30.01 11.06
N ARG A 399 -1.44 -30.01 9.85
CA ARG A 399 -0.77 -29.48 8.66
C ARG A 399 -0.37 -28.01 8.84
N PHE A 400 -1.13 -27.25 9.63
CA PHE A 400 -0.80 -25.88 10.00
C PHE A 400 0.43 -25.79 10.91
N ALA A 401 0.54 -26.64 11.94
CA ALA A 401 1.71 -26.68 12.82
C ALA A 401 2.99 -27.13 12.09
N GLN A 402 2.86 -28.06 11.14
CA GLN A 402 3.96 -28.46 10.24
C GLN A 402 4.19 -27.44 9.10
N GLN A 403 3.36 -26.42 9.01
CA GLN A 403 3.26 -25.42 7.95
C GLN A 403 3.01 -26.02 6.56
N ARG A 404 2.73 -27.32 6.39
CA ARG A 404 2.60 -28.02 5.08
C ARG A 404 1.23 -27.78 4.43
N LEU A 405 0.89 -26.51 4.25
CA LEU A 405 -0.33 -26.11 3.57
C LEU A 405 -0.17 -26.31 2.05
N PRO A 406 -1.24 -26.71 1.33
CA PRO A 406 -1.23 -26.66 -0.12
C PRO A 406 -0.97 -25.21 -0.55
N SER A 407 -0.07 -25.05 -1.50
CA SER A 407 0.35 -23.74 -1.98
C SER A 407 0.58 -23.77 -3.47
N TYR A 408 0.21 -22.67 -4.13
CA TYR A 408 0.55 -22.42 -5.52
C TYR A 408 1.82 -21.57 -5.59
N THR A 409 2.73 -21.90 -6.49
CA THR A 409 3.94 -21.09 -6.75
C THR A 409 3.79 -20.38 -8.08
N PHE A 410 4.04 -19.08 -8.10
CA PHE A 410 4.10 -18.33 -9.35
C PHE A 410 5.47 -18.50 -9.98
N VAL A 411 5.52 -19.11 -11.16
CA VAL A 411 6.74 -19.19 -11.96
C VAL A 411 6.72 -18.05 -12.97
N LEU A 412 7.67 -17.12 -12.82
CA LEU A 412 7.85 -16.04 -13.78
C LEU A 412 8.39 -16.63 -15.09
N THR A 413 7.61 -16.58 -16.16
CA THR A 413 8.03 -17.01 -17.51
C THR A 413 8.13 -15.81 -18.42
N TRP A 414 9.04 -15.79 -19.39
CA TRP A 414 9.18 -14.65 -20.31
C TRP A 414 7.87 -14.36 -21.07
N ARG A 415 7.13 -15.41 -21.46
CA ARG A 415 5.80 -15.29 -22.09
C ARG A 415 4.77 -14.69 -21.15
N GLY A 416 4.77 -15.14 -19.89
CA GLY A 416 3.86 -14.61 -18.86
C GLY A 416 4.17 -13.17 -18.50
N VAL A 417 5.45 -12.80 -18.38
CA VAL A 417 5.90 -11.43 -18.15
C VAL A 417 5.48 -10.55 -19.31
N LEU A 418 5.83 -10.92 -20.55
CA LEU A 418 5.48 -10.17 -21.75
C LEU A 418 3.96 -10.01 -21.89
N LEU A 419 3.19 -11.08 -21.69
CA LEU A 419 1.73 -11.03 -21.75
C LEU A 419 1.17 -10.13 -20.64
N ALA A 420 1.70 -10.20 -19.43
CA ALA A 420 1.25 -9.37 -18.30
C ALA A 420 1.60 -7.89 -18.52
N THR A 421 2.81 -7.54 -18.96
CA THR A 421 3.17 -6.15 -19.25
C THR A 421 2.46 -5.60 -20.47
N VAL A 422 2.29 -6.38 -21.55
CA VAL A 422 1.53 -5.96 -22.72
C VAL A 422 0.06 -5.77 -22.36
N SER A 423 -0.58 -6.74 -21.69
CA SER A 423 -1.99 -6.61 -21.29
C SER A 423 -2.22 -5.44 -20.35
N THR A 424 -1.35 -5.25 -19.36
CA THR A 424 -1.40 -4.10 -18.44
C THR A 424 -1.17 -2.79 -19.18
N GLY A 425 -0.17 -2.73 -20.07
CA GLY A 425 0.11 -1.56 -20.90
C GLY A 425 -1.03 -1.21 -21.84
N THR A 426 -1.64 -2.21 -22.49
CA THR A 426 -2.83 -2.03 -23.33
C THR A 426 -4.02 -1.55 -22.51
N LEU A 427 -4.26 -2.11 -21.33
CA LEU A 427 -5.33 -1.65 -20.42
C LEU A 427 -5.13 -0.20 -20.02
N LEU A 428 -3.91 0.18 -19.62
CA LEU A 428 -3.57 1.54 -19.24
C LEU A 428 -3.61 2.50 -20.43
N LEU A 429 -3.26 2.04 -21.63
CA LEU A 429 -3.38 2.83 -22.85
C LEU A 429 -4.85 3.08 -23.19
N VAL A 430 -5.71 2.06 -23.13
CA VAL A 430 -7.16 2.21 -23.34
C VAL A 430 -7.74 3.16 -22.30
N LEU A 431 -7.44 2.96 -21.02
CA LEU A 431 -7.85 3.87 -19.95
C LEU A 431 -7.32 5.29 -20.18
N GLY A 432 -6.07 5.43 -20.61
CA GLY A 432 -5.45 6.72 -20.93
C GLY A 432 -6.11 7.42 -22.12
N ILE A 433 -6.46 6.68 -23.18
CA ILE A 433 -7.21 7.19 -24.33
C ILE A 433 -8.61 7.63 -23.89
N VAL A 434 -9.31 6.83 -23.09
CA VAL A 434 -10.63 7.19 -22.55
C VAL A 434 -10.52 8.46 -21.70
N VAL A 435 -9.57 8.54 -20.76
CA VAL A 435 -9.32 9.73 -19.95
C VAL A 435 -8.94 10.93 -20.82
N HIS A 436 -8.14 10.74 -21.86
CA HIS A 436 -7.75 11.82 -22.77
C HIS A 436 -8.96 12.33 -23.56
N ILE A 437 -9.78 11.45 -24.13
CA ILE A 437 -11.01 11.82 -24.85
C ILE A 437 -11.97 12.54 -23.90
N CYS A 438 -12.24 11.97 -22.73
CA CYS A 438 -13.09 12.61 -21.71
C CYS A 438 -12.54 13.98 -21.31
N SER A 439 -11.22 14.12 -21.21
CA SER A 439 -10.60 15.40 -20.88
C SER A 439 -10.63 16.42 -22.03
N THR A 440 -10.60 16.00 -23.29
CA THR A 440 -10.73 16.91 -24.44
C THR A 440 -12.14 17.45 -24.64
N VAL A 441 -13.13 16.80 -24.02
CA VAL A 441 -14.54 17.26 -24.02
C VAL A 441 -14.77 18.37 -22.99
N VAL A 442 -13.85 18.58 -22.04
CA VAL A 442 -13.95 19.65 -21.04
C VAL A 442 -13.43 20.95 -21.63
N ALA A 443 -14.35 21.85 -21.99
CA ALA A 443 -14.01 23.22 -22.35
C ALA A 443 -13.68 24.03 -21.08
N ARG A 444 -12.52 24.69 -21.06
CA ARG A 444 -12.09 25.59 -19.96
C ARG A 444 -11.85 27.00 -20.51
N LEU A 445 -12.39 27.99 -19.82
CA LEU A 445 -12.12 29.41 -20.05
C LEU A 445 -11.59 30.00 -18.74
N SER A 446 -10.47 30.73 -18.79
CA SER A 446 -9.82 31.32 -17.62
C SER A 446 -9.76 32.84 -17.79
N VAL A 447 -10.04 33.60 -16.72
CA VAL A 447 -10.02 35.06 -16.78
C VAL A 447 -9.18 35.59 -15.62
N GLN A 448 -7.92 35.93 -15.89
CA GLN A 448 -7.13 36.61 -14.89
C GLN A 448 -7.57 38.08 -14.80
N TYR A 449 -8.16 38.46 -13.68
CA TYR A 449 -8.78 39.77 -13.50
C TYR A 449 -8.00 40.71 -12.55
N ASP A 450 -6.86 40.28 -12.03
CA ASP A 450 -6.01 41.08 -11.14
C ASP A 450 -4.61 41.38 -11.71
N GLY A 451 -4.13 42.60 -11.47
CA GLY A 451 -2.74 42.99 -11.73
C GLY A 451 -2.33 43.06 -13.21
N GLN A 452 -1.03 42.84 -13.45
CA GLN A 452 -0.39 42.84 -14.77
C GLN A 452 -0.41 41.42 -15.38
N PRO A 453 -0.27 41.27 -16.72
CA PRO A 453 -0.20 39.95 -17.34
C PRO A 453 0.99 39.14 -16.84
N TYR A 454 0.76 37.91 -16.37
CA TYR A 454 1.80 36.98 -15.91
C TYR A 454 2.03 35.87 -16.94
N PRO A 455 3.16 35.12 -16.86
CA PRO A 455 3.34 33.93 -17.68
C PRO A 455 2.24 32.91 -17.40
N LEU A 456 1.70 32.36 -18.49
CA LEU A 456 0.61 31.38 -18.47
C LEU A 456 1.00 30.13 -17.66
N PRO A 457 0.06 29.54 -16.91
CA PRO A 457 0.24 28.23 -16.29
C PRO A 457 0.65 27.17 -17.33
N LEU A 458 1.44 26.17 -16.91
CA LEU A 458 1.78 25.06 -17.80
C LEU A 458 0.50 24.30 -18.21
N GLY A 459 0.24 24.23 -19.51
CA GLY A 459 -0.87 23.46 -20.09
C GLY A 459 -2.14 24.24 -20.39
N SER A 460 -2.21 25.55 -20.10
CA SER A 460 -3.30 26.42 -20.59
C SER A 460 -2.97 26.98 -21.97
N MET A 461 -3.93 26.96 -22.91
CA MET A 461 -3.72 27.60 -24.20
C MET A 461 -3.79 29.12 -24.07
N ARG A 462 -2.94 29.83 -24.82
CA ARG A 462 -2.91 31.31 -24.84
C ARG A 462 -4.27 31.93 -25.12
N GLU A 463 -5.06 31.27 -25.95
CA GLU A 463 -6.38 31.75 -26.37
C GLU A 463 -7.40 31.61 -25.24
N GLU A 464 -7.26 30.63 -24.34
CA GLU A 464 -8.21 30.32 -23.25
C GLU A 464 -8.10 31.27 -22.05
N VAL A 465 -7.08 32.14 -22.01
CA VAL A 465 -6.80 33.03 -20.89
C VAL A 465 -6.97 34.49 -21.29
N HIS A 466 -7.97 35.15 -20.72
CA HIS A 466 -8.20 36.59 -20.87
C HIS A 466 -7.58 37.37 -19.72
N TYR A 467 -6.91 38.48 -20.02
CA TYR A 467 -6.32 39.38 -19.03
C TYR A 467 -7.12 40.68 -18.94
N HIS A 468 -7.62 40.99 -17.74
CA HIS A 468 -8.29 42.25 -17.45
C HIS A 468 -7.77 42.79 -16.13
N SER A 469 -7.53 44.11 -16.02
CA SER A 469 -7.10 44.71 -14.76
C SER A 469 -8.28 45.34 -14.04
N CYS A 470 -8.85 44.61 -13.08
CA CYS A 470 -9.84 45.14 -12.16
C CYS A 470 -9.11 45.64 -10.90
N LEU A 471 -8.93 46.96 -10.79
CA LEU A 471 -8.24 47.58 -9.65
C LEU A 471 -9.12 47.47 -8.39
N THR A 472 -8.55 46.97 -7.29
CA THR A 472 -9.16 47.10 -5.96
C THR A 472 -8.92 48.54 -5.46
N PRO A 473 -9.95 49.38 -5.27
CA PRO A 473 -9.75 50.74 -4.80
C PRO A 473 -9.26 50.76 -3.34
N ALA A 474 -8.31 51.66 -3.06
CA ALA A 474 -7.81 51.93 -1.71
C ALA A 474 -8.89 52.66 -0.89
N GLY A 475 -9.80 51.91 -0.27
CA GLY A 475 -10.87 52.50 0.57
C GLY A 475 -12.14 51.69 0.76
N GLY A 476 -12.26 50.47 0.21
CA GLY A 476 -13.40 49.58 0.49
C GLY A 476 -14.74 49.96 -0.17
N GLN A 477 -14.78 50.93 -1.09
CA GLN A 477 -15.91 51.10 -1.99
C GLN A 477 -15.73 50.20 -3.22
N THR A 478 -16.73 49.39 -3.53
CA THR A 478 -16.69 48.40 -4.60
C THR A 478 -16.83 49.05 -5.98
N GLU A 479 -15.72 49.32 -6.68
CA GLU A 479 -15.78 49.60 -8.12
C GLU A 479 -15.96 48.28 -8.87
N SER A 480 -17.17 48.07 -9.41
CA SER A 480 -17.45 46.90 -10.24
C SER A 480 -16.76 47.02 -11.59
N CYS A 481 -15.93 46.05 -11.92
CA CYS A 481 -15.22 45.95 -13.19
C CYS A 481 -16.08 45.16 -14.20
N LEU A 482 -16.27 45.69 -15.40
CA LEU A 482 -16.97 45.00 -16.48
C LEU A 482 -15.95 44.40 -17.44
N VAL A 483 -16.01 43.08 -17.60
CA VAL A 483 -15.11 42.30 -18.43
C VAL A 483 -15.90 41.64 -19.55
N SER A 484 -15.52 41.91 -20.79
CA SER A 484 -16.12 41.26 -21.97
C SER A 484 -15.23 40.11 -22.43
N ILE A 485 -15.77 38.90 -22.35
CA ILE A 485 -15.10 37.65 -22.74
C ILE A 485 -15.83 36.98 -23.88
N THR A 486 -15.08 36.29 -24.75
CA THR A 486 -15.64 35.54 -25.87
C THR A 486 -15.50 34.06 -25.59
N VAL A 487 -16.60 33.31 -25.68
CA VAL A 487 -16.60 31.86 -25.48
C VAL A 487 -15.93 31.19 -26.68
N LEU A 488 -14.83 30.47 -26.46
CA LEU A 488 -14.02 29.89 -27.54
C LEU A 488 -14.50 28.53 -28.02
N GLN A 489 -15.16 27.78 -27.14
CA GLN A 489 -15.66 26.43 -27.34
C GLN A 489 -17.06 26.30 -26.73
N ASP A 490 -17.91 25.46 -27.31
CA ASP A 490 -19.24 25.19 -26.75
C ASP A 490 -19.12 24.54 -25.36
N MET A 491 -19.88 25.04 -24.39
CA MET A 491 -19.94 24.50 -23.03
C MET A 491 -21.37 24.03 -22.74
N GLU A 492 -21.53 22.71 -22.54
CA GLU A 492 -22.80 22.12 -22.14
C GLU A 492 -23.01 22.22 -20.63
N PRO A 493 -24.25 22.42 -20.15
CA PRO A 493 -24.54 22.51 -18.72
C PRO A 493 -24.39 21.16 -18.01
N PRO A 494 -23.99 21.13 -16.72
CA PRO A 494 -23.71 22.29 -15.87
C PRO A 494 -22.31 22.88 -16.16
N VAL A 495 -22.25 24.19 -16.44
CA VAL A 495 -20.97 24.91 -16.58
C VAL A 495 -20.55 25.41 -15.20
N TYR A 496 -19.39 24.97 -14.72
CA TYR A 496 -18.88 25.37 -13.41
C TYR A 496 -18.11 26.68 -13.51
N ILE A 497 -18.50 27.65 -12.69
CA ILE A 497 -17.71 28.85 -12.44
C ILE A 497 -16.82 28.52 -11.26
N VAL A 498 -15.52 28.45 -11.50
CA VAL A 498 -14.51 28.20 -10.48
C VAL A 498 -13.72 29.48 -10.29
N TYR A 499 -13.50 29.82 -9.03
CA TYR A 499 -12.62 30.90 -8.66
C TYR A 499 -11.29 30.34 -8.16
N GLU A 500 -10.18 30.95 -8.55
CA GLU A 500 -8.85 30.44 -8.23
C GLU A 500 -7.90 31.53 -7.67
N VAL A 501 -7.13 31.17 -6.63
CA VAL A 501 -5.97 31.95 -6.15
C VAL A 501 -4.69 31.15 -6.20
N ASP A 502 -3.68 31.71 -6.84
CA ASP A 502 -2.38 31.04 -7.03
C ASP A 502 -1.19 32.04 -7.07
N PRO A 503 -0.17 31.90 -6.19
CA PRO A 503 -0.06 30.91 -5.11
C PRO A 503 -0.75 31.36 -3.81
N PHE A 504 -1.52 30.47 -3.16
CA PHE A 504 -2.07 30.67 -1.82
C PHE A 504 -2.04 29.36 -1.02
N TYR A 505 -1.32 29.35 0.10
CA TYR A 505 -1.10 28.16 0.92
C TYR A 505 -2.07 28.17 2.11
N GLN A 506 -3.14 27.38 2.08
CA GLN A 506 -4.03 27.17 3.24
C GLN A 506 -3.66 25.92 4.04
N ASN A 507 -2.76 25.10 3.51
CA ASN A 507 -2.26 23.88 4.12
C ASN A 507 -1.07 24.12 5.05
N TYR A 508 -1.00 25.21 5.81
CA TYR A 508 0.01 25.38 6.84
C TYR A 508 -0.52 25.00 8.22
N ASN A 509 0.39 24.55 9.09
CA ASN A 509 0.01 23.92 10.35
C ASN A 509 -0.86 24.85 11.20
N SER A 510 -0.46 26.13 11.29
CA SER A 510 -1.23 27.13 12.03
C SER A 510 -2.61 27.38 11.43
N TYR A 511 -2.84 27.23 10.12
CA TYR A 511 -4.18 27.38 9.54
C TYR A 511 -5.09 26.22 9.96
N LEU A 512 -4.62 24.98 9.76
CA LEU A 512 -5.37 23.76 10.05
C LEU A 512 -5.75 23.64 11.54
N HIS A 513 -4.86 24.06 12.44
CA HIS A 513 -5.11 24.03 13.88
C HIS A 513 -5.93 25.22 14.39
N SER A 514 -6.10 26.28 13.59
CA SER A 514 -6.79 27.51 13.99
C SER A 514 -8.30 27.43 13.75
N VAL A 515 -8.89 26.32 14.21
CA VAL A 515 -10.31 26.05 14.20
C VAL A 515 -10.75 25.54 15.55
N VAL A 516 -11.76 26.20 16.10
CA VAL A 516 -12.53 25.68 17.23
C VAL A 516 -13.90 25.28 16.73
N TYR A 517 -14.15 23.98 16.60
CA TYR A 517 -15.41 23.49 16.02
C TYR A 517 -16.65 23.92 16.79
N ASP A 518 -16.58 24.01 18.11
CA ASP A 518 -17.72 24.43 18.95
C ASP A 518 -18.07 25.90 18.75
N GLU A 519 -17.07 26.79 18.67
CA GLU A 519 -17.29 28.21 18.32
C GLU A 519 -17.81 28.36 16.90
N LEU A 520 -17.28 27.55 15.98
CA LEU A 520 -17.68 27.53 14.57
C LEU A 520 -19.18 27.24 14.41
N ILE A 521 -19.79 26.50 15.33
CA ILE A 521 -21.23 26.17 15.30
C ILE A 521 -22.07 26.97 16.30
N GLY A 522 -21.51 28.04 16.87
CA GLY A 522 -22.20 28.90 17.82
C GLY A 522 -22.51 28.23 19.16
N LYS A 523 -21.78 27.17 19.54
CA LYS A 523 -21.91 26.52 20.85
C LYS A 523 -20.95 27.15 21.87
N PRO A 524 -21.36 27.27 23.14
CA PRO A 524 -20.45 27.65 24.21
C PRO A 524 -19.40 26.57 24.41
N MET A 525 -18.17 26.99 24.70
CA MET A 525 -17.03 26.08 24.84
C MET A 525 -15.98 26.64 25.81
N ASP A 526 -15.17 25.73 26.37
CA ASP A 526 -14.16 26.01 27.40
C ASP A 526 -12.98 26.84 26.86
N SER A 527 -12.49 27.81 27.64
CA SER A 527 -11.44 28.73 27.20
C SER A 527 -10.13 28.01 26.87
N ARG A 528 -9.85 26.85 27.47
CA ARG A 528 -8.65 26.04 27.21
C ARG A 528 -8.56 25.54 25.77
N LEU A 529 -9.66 25.03 25.21
CA LEU A 529 -9.69 24.55 23.83
C LEU A 529 -9.42 25.71 22.83
N ARG A 530 -9.78 26.94 23.19
CA ARG A 530 -9.55 28.17 22.41
C ARG A 530 -8.10 28.56 22.53
N GLU A 531 -7.56 28.45 23.74
CA GLU A 531 -6.17 28.66 24.11
C GLU A 531 -5.22 27.79 23.28
N ASP A 532 -5.58 26.54 23.07
CA ASP A 532 -4.82 25.57 22.27
C ASP A 532 -4.89 25.84 20.75
N ALA A 533 -6.07 26.18 20.22
CA ALA A 533 -6.29 26.35 18.78
C ALA A 533 -5.80 27.70 18.21
N CYS A 534 -5.89 28.79 18.99
CA CYS A 534 -5.60 30.16 18.52
C CYS A 534 -4.44 30.85 19.28
N PRO A 535 -3.29 30.20 19.56
CA PRO A 535 -2.36 30.62 20.62
C PRO A 535 -1.75 32.01 20.44
N GLN A 536 -1.69 32.52 19.20
CA GLN A 536 -1.11 33.83 18.92
C GLN A 536 -2.12 34.95 19.19
N PRO A 537 -1.76 36.00 19.96
CA PRO A 537 -2.66 37.12 20.25
C PRO A 537 -3.23 37.79 19.00
N ALA A 538 -2.43 37.89 17.93
CA ALA A 538 -2.86 38.46 16.65
C ALA A 538 -4.01 37.69 15.96
N THR A 539 -4.17 36.40 16.27
CA THR A 539 -5.27 35.56 15.74
C THR A 539 -6.55 35.65 16.58
N ARG A 540 -6.46 36.29 17.75
CA ARG A 540 -7.55 36.46 18.71
C ARG A 540 -8.00 37.89 18.90
N MET A 541 -7.22 38.89 18.48
CA MET A 541 -7.51 40.29 18.77
C MET A 541 -7.43 41.14 17.50
N THR A 542 -8.36 42.09 17.38
CA THR A 542 -8.27 43.15 16.37
C THR A 542 -7.21 44.17 16.77
N LEU A 543 -6.83 45.06 15.84
CA LEU A 543 -5.95 46.20 16.12
C LEU A 543 -6.50 47.13 17.22
N ALA A 544 -7.82 47.10 17.47
CA ALA A 544 -8.50 47.88 18.50
C ALA A 544 -8.54 47.18 19.88
N GLY A 545 -8.06 45.93 19.98
CA GLY A 545 -8.03 45.16 21.24
C GLY A 545 -9.28 44.32 21.52
N ASP A 546 -10.26 44.29 20.61
CA ASP A 546 -11.45 43.42 20.73
C ASP A 546 -11.11 41.98 20.38
N TYR A 547 -11.69 41.03 21.11
CA TYR A 547 -11.51 39.61 20.84
C TYR A 547 -12.29 39.16 19.61
N ILE A 548 -11.66 38.39 18.72
CA ILE A 548 -12.24 37.89 17.48
C ILE A 548 -13.04 36.62 17.75
N TYR A 549 -14.33 36.62 17.36
CA TYR A 549 -15.20 35.43 17.45
C TYR A 549 -15.79 35.04 16.08
N PRO A 550 -15.74 33.75 15.70
CA PRO A 550 -14.89 32.70 16.28
C PRO A 550 -13.41 33.02 16.06
N CYS A 551 -12.53 32.53 16.93
CA CYS A 551 -11.10 32.84 16.84
C CYS A 551 -10.43 32.08 15.69
N GLY A 552 -9.32 32.64 15.19
CA GLY A 552 -8.39 31.89 14.35
C GLY A 552 -8.28 32.33 12.90
N LEU A 553 -7.19 31.87 12.26
CA LEU A 553 -6.82 32.25 10.90
C LEU A 553 -7.88 31.84 9.88
N GLN A 554 -8.40 30.61 9.99
CA GLN A 554 -9.44 30.11 9.09
C GLN A 554 -10.69 30.99 9.15
N ALA A 555 -11.16 31.36 10.34
CA ALA A 555 -12.31 32.25 10.50
C ALA A 555 -12.11 33.66 9.93
N THR A 556 -10.86 34.10 9.76
CA THR A 556 -10.52 35.44 9.25
C THR A 556 -10.23 35.50 7.75
N THR A 557 -10.00 34.36 7.09
CA THR A 557 -9.76 34.28 5.64
C THR A 557 -11.07 34.12 4.89
N VAL A 558 -11.92 35.15 4.94
CA VAL A 558 -13.18 35.19 4.19
C VAL A 558 -12.95 35.87 2.86
N PHE A 559 -13.13 35.13 1.77
CA PHE A 559 -13.19 35.71 0.44
C PHE A 559 -14.51 36.45 0.23
N ASN A 560 -14.49 37.59 -0.43
CA ASN A 560 -15.66 38.42 -0.63
C ASN A 560 -15.83 38.95 -2.06
N ASP A 561 -15.10 38.44 -3.06
CA ASP A 561 -15.37 38.81 -4.45
C ASP A 561 -16.67 38.17 -4.92
N THR A 562 -17.40 38.90 -5.77
CA THR A 562 -18.64 38.41 -6.38
C THR A 562 -18.57 38.52 -7.90
N PHE A 563 -19.11 37.50 -8.58
CA PHE A 563 -19.16 37.41 -10.03
C PHE A 563 -20.60 37.35 -10.49
N GLU A 564 -20.95 38.16 -11.49
CA GLU A 564 -22.26 38.17 -12.14
C GLU A 564 -22.06 38.13 -13.65
N ILE A 565 -22.65 37.16 -14.34
CA ILE A 565 -22.68 37.13 -15.81
C ILE A 565 -23.98 37.80 -16.26
N LEU A 566 -23.87 38.96 -16.92
CA LEU A 566 -25.04 39.71 -17.33
C LEU A 566 -25.85 38.91 -18.37
N GLY A 567 -27.11 38.65 -18.05
CA GLY A 567 -28.02 37.90 -18.92
C GLY A 567 -27.95 36.37 -18.79
N VAL A 568 -27.10 35.83 -17.91
CA VAL A 568 -27.00 34.39 -17.65
C VAL A 568 -27.09 34.13 -16.14
N PRO A 569 -28.16 33.47 -15.64
CA PRO A 569 -28.29 33.20 -14.22
C PRO A 569 -27.28 32.16 -13.76
N ILE A 570 -26.57 32.47 -12.67
CA ILE A 570 -25.68 31.54 -11.98
C ILE A 570 -26.45 30.94 -10.81
N ASP A 571 -26.64 29.63 -10.82
CA ASP A 571 -27.16 28.88 -9.66
C ASP A 571 -26.01 28.63 -8.70
N THR A 572 -26.22 28.98 -7.44
CA THR A 572 -25.15 29.05 -6.46
C THR A 572 -25.44 28.23 -5.21
N GLU A 573 -26.60 27.60 -5.17
CA GLU A 573 -27.06 26.81 -4.03
C GLU A 573 -27.01 25.30 -4.34
N GLU A 574 -27.16 24.91 -5.62
CA GLU A 574 -27.27 23.50 -6.03
C GLU A 574 -26.02 22.64 -5.72
N PHE A 575 -24.81 23.17 -5.88
CA PHE A 575 -23.58 22.40 -5.65
C PHE A 575 -23.38 22.02 -4.17
N PHE A 576 -23.96 22.80 -3.25
CA PHE A 576 -23.81 22.61 -1.81
C PHE A 576 -24.89 21.68 -1.21
N ALA A 577 -25.75 21.08 -2.03
CA ALA A 577 -26.92 20.33 -1.60
C ALA A 577 -26.68 18.93 -0.96
N PRO A 578 -25.59 18.17 -1.22
CA PRO A 578 -25.46 16.82 -0.65
C PRO A 578 -24.59 16.72 0.63
N VAL A 579 -24.12 17.81 1.24
CA VAL A 579 -23.30 17.74 2.47
C VAL A 579 -24.19 17.86 3.71
N VAL A 580 -24.24 16.78 4.51
CA VAL A 580 -25.14 16.56 5.68
C VAL A 580 -24.76 17.43 6.90
N ARG A 581 -24.51 18.72 6.68
CA ARG A 581 -24.48 19.72 7.74
C ARG A 581 -25.07 20.99 7.16
N ASP A 582 -25.97 21.61 7.91
CA ASP A 582 -26.58 22.87 7.55
C ASP A 582 -25.53 23.98 7.74
N ASP A 583 -24.49 23.93 6.92
CA ASP A 583 -23.24 24.67 7.08
C ASP A 583 -23.48 26.18 7.05
N ALA A 584 -24.62 26.63 6.52
CA ALA A 584 -25.02 28.04 6.60
C ALA A 584 -24.97 28.57 8.04
N LYS A 585 -25.31 27.74 9.05
CA LYS A 585 -25.25 28.08 10.48
C LYS A 585 -23.85 28.00 11.09
N LEU A 586 -22.83 27.54 10.35
CA LEU A 586 -21.46 27.80 10.78
C LEU A 586 -21.29 29.32 10.87
N PHE A 587 -20.63 29.80 11.91
CA PHE A 587 -20.44 31.21 12.24
C PHE A 587 -21.70 31.96 12.68
N ALA A 588 -22.80 31.26 12.94
CA ALA A 588 -23.91 31.86 13.65
C ALA A 588 -23.45 32.28 15.05
N ASN A 589 -23.90 33.44 15.49
CA ASN A 589 -23.58 33.90 16.84
C ASN A 589 -24.29 33.00 17.87
N PRO A 590 -23.67 32.72 19.03
CA PRO A 590 -24.33 32.01 20.12
C PRO A 590 -25.57 32.79 20.60
N PRO A 591 -26.61 32.12 21.14
CA PRO A 591 -27.89 32.76 21.45
C PRO A 591 -27.80 33.94 22.44
N ASP A 592 -26.75 33.99 23.26
CA ASP A 592 -26.46 35.03 24.25
C ASP A 592 -25.42 36.07 23.79
N TRP A 593 -25.07 36.11 22.50
CA TRP A 593 -23.99 36.94 21.94
C TRP A 593 -24.07 38.43 22.30
N GLN A 594 -25.28 38.98 22.45
CA GLN A 594 -25.51 40.39 22.78
C GLN A 594 -24.99 40.77 24.18
N SER A 595 -24.86 39.79 25.07
CA SER A 595 -24.38 39.99 26.44
C SER A 595 -22.85 40.04 26.54
N TRP A 596 -22.14 39.61 25.50
CA TRP A 596 -20.68 39.52 25.48
C TRP A 596 -20.08 40.88 25.08
N ARG A 597 -19.33 41.50 25.99
CA ARG A 597 -18.61 42.77 25.75
C ARG A 597 -17.18 42.50 25.27
N ASN A 598 -16.59 43.45 24.55
CA ASN A 598 -15.21 43.38 24.00
C ASN A 598 -15.00 42.24 22.98
N MET A 599 -16.03 41.95 22.18
CA MET A 599 -15.98 40.95 21.10
C MET A 599 -16.25 41.59 19.75
N SER A 600 -15.41 41.26 18.77
CA SER A 600 -15.58 41.58 17.35
C SER A 600 -16.16 40.36 16.63
N TRP A 601 -17.41 40.51 16.18
CA TRP A 601 -18.12 39.45 15.49
C TRP A 601 -17.75 39.40 14.01
N LEU A 602 -17.85 38.22 13.41
CA LEU A 602 -17.56 38.03 11.98
C LEU A 602 -18.42 38.93 11.08
N TRP A 603 -19.71 39.11 11.43
CA TRP A 603 -20.65 39.96 10.69
C TRP A 603 -20.34 41.45 10.71
N GLN A 604 -19.67 41.93 11.76
CA GLN A 604 -19.23 43.33 11.83
C GLN A 604 -18.04 43.59 10.90
N ARG A 605 -17.20 42.58 10.70
CA ARG A 605 -16.01 42.65 9.85
C ARG A 605 -16.34 42.42 8.37
N TYR A 606 -17.26 41.51 8.09
CA TYR A 606 -17.66 41.12 6.74
C TYR A 606 -19.18 41.22 6.52
N PRO A 607 -19.78 42.42 6.65
CA PRO A 607 -21.23 42.60 6.58
C PRO A 607 -21.85 42.22 5.23
N MET A 608 -21.03 42.14 4.17
CA MET A 608 -21.45 41.69 2.84
C MET A 608 -21.60 40.16 2.73
N ALA A 609 -20.87 39.41 3.55
CA ALA A 609 -20.78 37.94 3.48
C ALA A 609 -21.49 37.23 4.64
N THR A 610 -21.73 37.92 5.76
CA THR A 610 -22.27 37.32 6.99
C THR A 610 -23.43 38.14 7.57
N THR A 611 -24.24 37.52 8.42
CA THR A 611 -25.39 38.09 9.14
C THR A 611 -25.43 37.58 10.57
N PRO A 612 -25.99 38.34 11.53
CA PRO A 612 -26.07 37.92 12.92
C PRO A 612 -26.87 36.62 13.15
N GLU A 613 -27.96 36.40 12.40
CA GLU A 613 -28.90 35.30 12.64
C GLU A 613 -28.51 34.01 11.93
N LEU A 614 -28.07 34.12 10.66
CA LEU A 614 -27.70 32.96 9.86
C LEU A 614 -26.23 32.60 10.02
N GLY A 615 -25.36 33.50 10.46
CA GLY A 615 -23.91 33.34 10.34
C GLY A 615 -23.46 33.72 8.95
N VAL A 616 -23.18 32.75 8.07
CA VAL A 616 -22.74 33.01 6.70
C VAL A 616 -23.94 33.15 5.75
N ARG A 617 -23.97 34.23 4.93
CA ARG A 617 -25.07 34.50 3.99
C ARG A 617 -25.19 33.50 2.85
N SER A 618 -24.07 32.89 2.45
CA SER A 618 -24.02 31.90 1.36
C SER A 618 -22.97 30.84 1.64
N ARG A 619 -23.29 29.58 1.32
CA ARG A 619 -22.40 28.43 1.51
C ARG A 619 -21.07 28.56 0.74
N ARG A 620 -21.01 29.43 -0.27
CA ARG A 620 -19.79 29.76 -1.04
C ARG A 620 -18.64 30.26 -0.19
N PHE A 621 -18.93 31.03 0.85
CA PHE A 621 -17.89 31.57 1.74
C PHE A 621 -17.28 30.49 2.64
N ILE A 622 -17.98 29.36 2.80
CA ILE A 622 -17.52 28.24 3.62
C ILE A 622 -16.48 27.43 2.87
N ALA A 623 -16.66 27.24 1.55
CA ALA A 623 -15.70 26.54 0.69
C ALA A 623 -14.28 27.11 0.82
N TRP A 624 -14.18 28.43 0.98
CA TRP A 624 -12.93 29.14 1.21
C TRP A 624 -12.19 28.83 2.49
N LEU A 625 -12.91 28.37 3.49
CA LEU A 625 -12.31 28.03 4.76
C LEU A 625 -11.58 26.70 4.66
N LEU A 626 -11.93 25.88 3.68
CA LEU A 626 -11.46 24.50 3.62
C LEU A 626 -10.06 24.45 3.04
N PRO A 627 -9.17 23.67 3.68
CA PRO A 627 -7.79 23.61 3.25
C PRO A 627 -7.68 22.92 1.90
N GLU A 628 -6.76 23.44 1.10
CA GLU A 628 -6.43 22.94 -0.21
C GLU A 628 -5.17 22.11 -0.16
N PHE A 629 -5.09 21.07 -0.99
CA PHE A 629 -3.94 20.17 -0.96
C PHE A 629 -2.66 20.84 -1.46
N PHE A 630 -2.79 21.66 -2.50
CA PHE A 630 -1.71 22.34 -3.21
C PHE A 630 -1.56 23.79 -2.77
N ASN A 631 -0.62 24.49 -3.39
CA ASN A 631 -0.40 25.93 -3.23
C ASN A 631 -1.36 26.79 -4.07
N ARG A 632 -2.45 26.20 -4.56
CA ARG A 632 -3.48 26.83 -5.39
C ARG A 632 -4.81 26.51 -4.74
N VAL A 633 -5.62 27.54 -4.53
CA VAL A 633 -6.95 27.41 -3.97
C VAL A 633 -7.96 27.55 -5.08
N SER A 634 -8.82 26.55 -5.27
CA SER A 634 -9.79 26.51 -6.37
C SER A 634 -11.15 26.08 -5.87
N ASN A 635 -12.08 27.04 -5.76
CA ASN A 635 -13.40 26.78 -5.21
C ASN A 635 -14.50 27.07 -6.24
N VAL A 636 -15.52 26.20 -6.29
CA VAL A 636 -16.68 26.42 -7.15
C VAL A 636 -17.51 27.59 -6.62
N TYR A 637 -17.68 28.62 -7.45
CA TYR A 637 -18.53 29.77 -7.16
C TYR A 637 -20.01 29.50 -7.46
N GLY A 638 -20.30 28.74 -8.53
CA GLY A 638 -21.66 28.39 -8.92
C GLY A 638 -21.72 27.61 -10.23
N THR A 639 -22.92 27.19 -10.61
CA THR A 639 -23.21 26.47 -11.84
C THR A 639 -24.09 27.29 -12.75
N VAL A 640 -23.80 27.26 -14.05
CA VAL A 640 -24.66 27.85 -15.08
C VAL A 640 -25.37 26.71 -15.79
N LYS A 641 -26.71 26.77 -15.78
CA LYS A 641 -27.59 25.75 -16.38
C LYS A 641 -27.89 25.99 -17.86
N THR A 642 -27.59 27.18 -18.36
CA THR A 642 -27.75 27.52 -19.77
C THR A 642 -26.49 27.14 -20.55
N PRO A 643 -26.61 26.55 -21.75
CA PRO A 643 -25.44 26.27 -22.59
C PRO A 643 -24.79 27.57 -23.06
N LEU A 644 -23.47 27.62 -23.05
CA LEU A 644 -22.68 28.73 -23.60
C LEU A 644 -22.15 28.31 -24.96
N ARG A 645 -22.44 29.10 -26.01
CA ARG A 645 -22.08 28.74 -27.38
C ARG A 645 -20.79 29.43 -27.83
N ARG A 646 -20.03 28.76 -28.69
CA ARG A 646 -18.82 29.30 -29.31
C ARG A 646 -19.12 30.62 -30.03
N GLY A 647 -18.30 31.63 -29.78
CA GLY A 647 -18.44 32.99 -30.32
C GLY A 647 -19.40 33.90 -29.54
N GLN A 648 -20.10 33.38 -28.52
CA GLN A 648 -20.93 34.20 -27.65
C GLN A 648 -20.07 35.17 -26.85
N GLN A 649 -20.42 36.45 -26.87
CA GLN A 649 -19.83 37.45 -25.97
C GLN A 649 -20.58 37.45 -24.65
N LEU A 650 -19.84 37.29 -23.55
CA LEU A 650 -20.35 37.38 -22.20
C LEU A 650 -19.77 38.63 -21.55
N THR A 651 -20.61 39.39 -20.87
CA THR A 651 -20.16 40.50 -20.04
C THR A 651 -20.24 40.05 -18.59
N VAL A 652 -19.08 39.95 -17.94
CA VAL A 652 -18.94 39.56 -16.55
C VAL A 652 -18.72 40.83 -15.73
N ARG A 653 -19.59 41.05 -14.74
CA ARG A 653 -19.40 42.05 -13.70
C ARG A 653 -18.65 41.39 -12.55
N ILE A 654 -17.43 41.86 -12.32
CA ILE A 654 -16.55 41.39 -11.25
C ILE A 654 -16.48 42.47 -10.18
N ASN A 655 -16.83 42.12 -8.96
CA ASN A 655 -16.62 42.97 -7.80
C ASN A 655 -15.42 42.44 -7.00
N ALA A 656 -14.25 43.00 -7.27
CA ALA A 656 -13.00 42.60 -6.62
C ALA A 656 -12.85 43.34 -5.28
N SER A 657 -13.02 42.63 -4.18
CA SER A 657 -12.96 43.14 -2.80
C SER A 657 -11.86 42.49 -1.95
N PHE A 658 -11.36 41.32 -2.34
CA PHE A 658 -10.30 40.57 -1.66
C PHE A 658 -8.91 40.95 -2.21
N PRO A 659 -8.05 41.64 -1.42
CA PRO A 659 -6.74 42.06 -1.87
C PRO A 659 -5.72 40.93 -1.77
N VAL A 660 -5.13 40.52 -2.91
CA VAL A 660 -4.10 39.46 -2.96
C VAL A 660 -2.71 39.98 -3.32
N ALA A 661 -2.58 41.25 -3.73
CA ALA A 661 -1.32 41.83 -4.19
C ALA A 661 -0.22 41.78 -3.12
N SER A 662 -0.57 42.00 -1.85
CA SER A 662 0.37 41.90 -0.72
C SER A 662 0.85 40.48 -0.45
N LEU A 663 0.12 39.47 -0.93
CA LEU A 663 0.47 38.06 -0.78
C LEU A 663 1.31 37.55 -1.96
N GLY A 664 1.54 38.37 -3.00
CA GLY A 664 2.15 37.93 -4.25
C GLY A 664 1.31 36.88 -5.00
N ALA A 665 0.02 36.81 -4.69
CA ALA A 665 -0.93 35.85 -5.27
C ALA A 665 -1.76 36.50 -6.38
N ARG A 666 -2.38 35.67 -7.23
CA ARG A 666 -3.17 36.09 -8.40
C ARG A 666 -4.59 35.57 -8.31
N LYS A 667 -5.55 36.24 -8.95
CA LYS A 667 -6.98 35.90 -9.01
C LYS A 667 -7.40 35.55 -10.43
N GLN A 668 -8.02 34.38 -10.60
CA GLN A 668 -8.47 33.87 -11.90
C GLN A 668 -9.91 33.39 -11.88
#